data_AF-A0A3D4BGI4-F1
#
_entry.id   AF-A0A3D4BGI4-F1
#
_cell.length_a   1.000
_cell.length_b   1.000
_cell.length_c   1.000
_cell.angle_alpha   90.00
_cell.angle_beta   90.00
_cell.angle_gamma   90.00
#
_symmetry.space_group_name_H-M   'P 1'
#
loop_
_entity.id
_entity.type
_entity.pdbx_description
1 polymer ?
#
loop_
_entity_poly.entity_id
_entity_poly.type
_entity_poly.pdbx_seq_one_letter_code
_entity_poly.pdbx_strand_id
1 'polypeptide(L)'
;MNKTQHYVQGKWTSATGEGKPSFDAVTGEFIAETSVEGLDIPAILHYGRTKGGEKLRKMTFQERGNMIKSLAMYLTKRKEAFYEISYRTGATRVDSWIDIEGGFGNLYANASLRKLFPNQSYHVEGDPIDLSKGGRFMAHHILVPKKGVAIHINAFNFPIWGMLEKCACNWMAGMPAVVLPAPVTAYLTEAVVREIIASNILPEGALQLISGTAKNIFDTVESQDVITFTGSAATGRLLKSHPRLIEESVPFTMEADSLNASILGEDAVPGTPEFDLFINQARSEITVKAGQKCTAIRRMIVPEKLMDDVQAALSKSLDKVAIGDPRLKEVRMGALVSKDQVDVLKGRVQELSKSAKIVYGDLEKTNIIGADEKGAFISPILLREDNPFTNLAVHETEAFGPVSTIMPYKNLDEAIELAQMGKGSLVSSIVTNSDEIAKEYVVNAASHHGRILVLNRENAKQSTGHGSPLPLLVHGGPGRAGGGEEMGGVRGIKHYMQRCAIQGSPTTLTEITGIYQANSAYKEITQHPFQYHWEDIQPGMSLRTHNRTVTDTDIINFANITWDHFYAHTDITSLDGSIFKKRTAHGYFILAAAAGLFVYPNKGPVAANYGLEECRFLRPIYHNDTVYVRLTCKQKVDRDVASAEHPSGIVKWFVEVFDTENELVAVATILTMVQKKQEVFVEMTDEKIAECINKLTENSKPSWGILTPQHLLEHLEEGYRIMSGEIQDFEIATPEKILDKVHNSLYNYDKFPMGTKFPTMKKDELEDLIHPDFETAKAKFFEAKENYKTYFKENPEAILKNMVFGEMNKYASYLLERKHLNHHFEQFNIL
;
A
#
# COMPACT_ATOMS: atom_id res chain seq x y z
N MET A 1 16.47 -32.28 19.42
CA MET A 1 17.09 -31.00 19.03
C MET A 1 16.06 -30.21 18.23
N ASN A 2 15.86 -28.93 18.54
CA ASN A 2 14.92 -28.08 17.79
C ASN A 2 15.51 -27.80 16.40
N LYS A 3 14.90 -28.34 15.34
CA LYS A 3 15.22 -27.99 13.95
C LYS A 3 14.22 -26.94 13.46
N THR A 4 14.70 -25.91 12.77
CA THR A 4 13.78 -25.04 12.04
C THR A 4 13.07 -25.85 10.96
N GLN A 5 11.78 -25.63 10.78
CA GLN A 5 11.01 -26.30 9.73
C GLN A 5 10.97 -25.47 8.44
N HIS A 6 10.72 -26.15 7.33
CA HIS A 6 10.41 -25.57 6.03
C HIS A 6 8.92 -25.64 5.79
N TYR A 7 8.36 -24.66 5.08
CA TYR A 7 6.99 -24.75 4.54
C TYR A 7 7.07 -24.86 3.03
N VAL A 8 6.89 -26.07 2.52
CA VAL A 8 7.15 -26.41 1.12
C VAL A 8 6.07 -27.35 0.61
N GLN A 9 5.61 -27.13 -0.63
CA GLN A 9 4.58 -27.98 -1.25
C GLN A 9 3.31 -28.13 -0.38
N GLY A 10 2.92 -27.05 0.31
CA GLY A 10 1.74 -27.00 1.17
C GLY A 10 1.92 -27.62 2.57
N LYS A 11 3.12 -28.09 2.94
CA LYS A 11 3.35 -28.84 4.18
C LYS A 11 4.56 -28.33 4.97
N TRP A 12 4.48 -28.48 6.29
CA TRP A 12 5.64 -28.30 7.18
C TRP A 12 6.51 -29.55 7.17
N THR A 13 7.79 -29.39 6.84
CA THR A 13 8.76 -30.50 6.69
C THR A 13 10.05 -30.16 7.42
N SER A 14 10.72 -31.17 7.97
CA SER A 14 12.06 -31.06 8.57
C SER A 14 13.10 -31.75 7.70
N ALA A 15 14.26 -31.13 7.50
CA ALA A 15 15.37 -31.69 6.74
C ALA A 15 16.11 -32.83 7.50
N THR A 16 16.66 -33.78 6.75
CA THR A 16 17.22 -35.05 7.28
C THR A 16 18.71 -35.01 7.66
N GLY A 17 19.41 -33.88 7.49
CA GLY A 17 20.85 -33.72 7.78
C GLY A 17 21.21 -32.95 9.05
N GLU A 18 22.51 -32.90 9.38
CA GLU A 18 23.05 -31.98 10.41
C GLU A 18 22.96 -30.54 9.91
N GLY A 19 22.46 -29.64 10.75
CA GLY A 19 22.19 -28.25 10.38
C GLY A 19 23.30 -27.28 10.83
N LYS A 20 23.26 -26.06 10.29
CA LYS A 20 24.00 -24.94 10.88
C LYS A 20 23.29 -24.49 12.16
N PRO A 21 23.97 -24.46 13.32
CA PRO A 21 23.35 -24.01 14.56
C PRO A 21 23.14 -22.48 14.54
N SER A 22 22.06 -22.05 15.18
CA SER A 22 21.77 -20.66 15.51
C SER A 22 21.76 -20.51 17.02
N PHE A 23 22.35 -19.44 17.50
CA PHE A 23 22.51 -19.16 18.93
C PHE A 23 21.79 -17.87 19.30
N ASP A 24 21.40 -17.76 20.56
CA ASP A 24 20.91 -16.53 21.14
C ASP A 24 22.05 -15.52 21.21
N ALA A 25 21.87 -14.37 20.54
CA ALA A 25 22.88 -13.32 20.47
C ALA A 25 23.21 -12.71 21.83
N VAL A 26 22.32 -12.83 22.82
CA VAL A 26 22.49 -12.24 24.16
C VAL A 26 23.15 -13.23 25.11
N THR A 27 22.73 -14.50 25.09
CA THR A 27 23.16 -15.52 26.07
C THR A 27 24.15 -16.55 25.54
N GLY A 28 24.27 -16.68 24.21
CA GLY A 28 25.04 -17.73 23.55
C GLY A 28 24.36 -19.11 23.56
N GLU A 29 23.13 -19.21 24.07
CA GLU A 29 22.40 -20.49 24.14
C GLU A 29 21.96 -20.97 22.76
N PHE A 30 21.99 -22.30 22.56
CA PHE A 30 21.49 -22.91 21.33
C PHE A 30 19.99 -22.68 21.14
N ILE A 31 19.59 -22.21 19.95
CA ILE A 31 18.19 -22.00 19.58
C ILE A 31 17.66 -23.19 18.79
N ALA A 32 18.23 -23.35 17.60
CA ALA A 32 17.80 -24.29 16.60
C ALA A 32 18.92 -24.52 15.59
N GLU A 33 18.80 -25.58 14.80
CA GLU A 33 19.67 -25.83 13.66
C GLU A 33 18.90 -25.80 12.34
N THR A 34 19.60 -25.44 11.27
CA THR A 34 19.03 -25.22 9.94
C THR A 34 19.74 -26.10 8.92
N SER A 35 19.01 -27.04 8.29
CA SER A 35 19.51 -27.90 7.20
C SER A 35 18.53 -27.84 6.03
N VAL A 36 18.99 -28.05 4.80
CA VAL A 36 18.15 -28.14 3.59
C VAL A 36 18.24 -29.51 2.92
N GLU A 37 18.92 -30.46 3.57
CA GLU A 37 19.14 -31.79 3.03
C GLU A 37 17.82 -32.56 2.90
N GLY A 38 17.64 -33.23 1.76
CA GLY A 38 16.43 -33.99 1.44
C GLY A 38 15.29 -33.16 0.83
N LEU A 39 15.46 -31.84 0.66
CA LEU A 39 14.46 -31.02 -0.03
C LEU A 39 14.55 -31.18 -1.55
N ASP A 40 13.41 -31.47 -2.19
CA ASP A 40 13.24 -31.44 -3.64
C ASP A 40 12.98 -30.00 -4.11
N ILE A 41 14.06 -29.25 -4.33
CA ILE A 41 14.00 -27.85 -4.74
C ILE A 41 13.28 -27.65 -6.09
N PRO A 42 13.52 -28.45 -7.14
CA PRO A 42 12.74 -28.38 -8.36
C PRO A 42 11.23 -28.50 -8.14
N ALA A 43 10.79 -29.47 -7.34
CA ALA A 43 9.37 -29.64 -7.02
C ALA A 43 8.80 -28.44 -6.25
N ILE A 44 9.59 -27.85 -5.34
CA ILE A 44 9.20 -26.64 -4.60
C ILE A 44 8.96 -25.47 -5.55
N LEU A 45 9.88 -25.18 -6.47
CA LEU A 45 9.72 -24.09 -7.43
C LEU A 45 8.51 -24.35 -8.34
N HIS A 46 8.38 -25.56 -8.87
CA HIS A 46 7.25 -25.96 -9.71
C HIS A 46 5.90 -25.81 -9.00
N TYR A 47 5.83 -26.20 -7.73
CA TYR A 47 4.64 -26.07 -6.90
C TYR A 47 4.22 -24.60 -6.75
N GLY A 48 5.17 -23.70 -6.52
CA GLY A 48 4.91 -22.26 -6.51
C GLY A 48 4.31 -21.77 -7.83
N ARG A 49 4.95 -22.10 -8.96
CA ARG A 49 4.53 -21.67 -10.31
C ARG A 49 3.11 -22.13 -10.67
N THR A 50 2.76 -23.36 -10.30
CA THR A 50 1.52 -24.04 -10.73
C THR A 50 0.37 -23.97 -9.73
N LYS A 51 0.62 -23.94 -8.41
CA LYS A 51 -0.45 -23.86 -7.40
C LYS A 51 -0.69 -22.44 -6.92
N GLY A 52 0.35 -21.79 -6.38
CA GLY A 52 0.26 -20.43 -5.88
C GLY A 52 0.02 -19.41 -6.99
N GLY A 53 0.87 -19.48 -8.02
CA GLY A 53 0.84 -18.54 -9.14
C GLY A 53 -0.46 -18.60 -9.95
N GLU A 54 -1.07 -19.77 -10.14
CA GLU A 54 -2.32 -19.87 -10.90
C GLU A 54 -3.46 -19.09 -10.23
N LYS A 55 -3.61 -19.21 -8.90
CA LYS A 55 -4.64 -18.49 -8.16
C LYS A 55 -4.37 -17.00 -8.10
N LEU A 56 -3.13 -16.60 -7.76
CA LEU A 56 -2.75 -15.18 -7.65
C LEU A 56 -2.93 -14.41 -8.96
N ARG A 57 -2.60 -15.02 -10.11
CA ARG A 57 -2.74 -14.38 -11.42
C ARG A 57 -4.19 -14.22 -11.89
N LYS A 58 -5.12 -15.04 -11.38
CA LYS A 58 -6.56 -14.92 -11.66
C LYS A 58 -7.20 -13.79 -10.84
N MET A 59 -6.66 -13.51 -9.66
CA MET A 59 -7.14 -12.42 -8.82
C MET A 59 -6.88 -11.05 -9.48
N THR A 60 -7.73 -10.07 -9.19
CA THR A 60 -7.49 -8.67 -9.57
C THR A 60 -6.53 -8.00 -8.59
N PHE A 61 -5.96 -6.84 -8.97
CA PHE A 61 -5.20 -6.04 -8.01
C PHE A 61 -6.00 -5.64 -6.76
N GLN A 62 -7.32 -5.47 -6.88
CA GLN A 62 -8.17 -5.13 -5.73
C GLN A 62 -8.24 -6.29 -4.74
N GLU A 63 -8.47 -7.50 -5.25
CA GLU A 63 -8.52 -8.72 -4.45
C GLU A 63 -7.18 -9.00 -3.78
N ARG A 64 -6.06 -8.86 -4.52
CA ARG A 64 -4.71 -9.04 -3.97
C ARG A 64 -4.38 -8.00 -2.90
N GLY A 65 -4.74 -6.74 -3.13
CA GLY A 65 -4.57 -5.68 -2.12
C GLY A 65 -5.39 -5.92 -0.85
N ASN A 66 -6.63 -6.36 -0.98
CA ASN A 66 -7.48 -6.69 0.18
C ASN A 66 -7.01 -7.94 0.93
N MET A 67 -6.50 -8.95 0.23
CA MET A 67 -5.83 -10.11 0.81
C MET A 67 -4.62 -9.70 1.65
N ILE A 68 -3.73 -8.87 1.09
CA ILE A 68 -2.54 -8.36 1.79
C ILE A 68 -2.93 -7.51 3.00
N LYS A 69 -3.95 -6.65 2.89
CA LYS A 69 -4.47 -5.86 4.01
C LYS A 69 -4.97 -6.75 5.15
N SER A 70 -5.71 -7.80 4.80
CA SER A 70 -6.26 -8.75 5.78
C SER A 70 -5.13 -9.47 6.52
N LEU A 71 -4.08 -9.86 5.81
CA LEU A 71 -2.88 -10.46 6.40
C LEU A 71 -2.17 -9.50 7.36
N ALA A 72 -2.00 -8.24 6.97
CA ALA A 72 -1.39 -7.22 7.83
C ALA A 72 -2.15 -7.05 9.15
N MET A 73 -3.50 -7.01 9.09
CA MET A 73 -4.37 -6.94 10.27
C MET A 73 -4.25 -8.18 11.15
N TYR A 74 -4.16 -9.37 10.54
CA TYR A 74 -4.01 -10.63 11.25
C TYR A 74 -2.70 -10.70 12.05
N LEU A 75 -1.57 -10.32 11.42
CA LEU A 75 -0.24 -10.34 12.03
C LEU A 75 -0.08 -9.27 13.10
N THR A 76 -0.61 -8.06 12.87
CA THR A 76 -0.53 -6.95 13.84
C THR A 76 -1.12 -7.35 15.20
N LYS A 77 -2.20 -8.13 15.21
CA LYS A 77 -2.84 -8.62 16.45
C LYS A 77 -2.00 -9.64 17.24
N ARG A 78 -0.94 -10.18 16.64
CA ARG A 78 -0.08 -11.24 17.21
C ARG A 78 1.36 -10.80 17.43
N LYS A 79 1.64 -9.51 17.22
CA LYS A 79 3.01 -8.98 17.19
C LYS A 79 3.84 -9.25 18.44
N GLU A 80 3.23 -9.29 19.63
CA GLU A 80 3.95 -9.49 20.90
C GLU A 80 4.72 -10.81 20.95
N ALA A 81 4.17 -11.90 20.37
CA ALA A 81 4.89 -13.17 20.30
C ALA A 81 6.19 -13.07 19.47
N PHE A 82 6.22 -12.21 18.45
CA PHE A 82 7.41 -12.00 17.63
C PHE A 82 8.46 -11.15 18.33
N TYR A 83 8.06 -10.20 19.19
CA TYR A 83 9.01 -9.45 20.02
C TYR A 83 9.79 -10.36 20.97
N GLU A 84 9.12 -11.32 21.61
CA GLU A 84 9.78 -12.28 22.52
C GLU A 84 10.86 -13.11 21.80
N ILE A 85 10.58 -13.53 20.57
CA ILE A 85 11.55 -14.25 19.74
C ILE A 85 12.66 -13.30 19.25
N SER A 86 12.31 -12.06 18.90
CA SER A 86 13.24 -11.07 18.35
C SER A 86 14.33 -10.63 19.33
N TYR A 87 14.08 -10.64 20.65
CA TYR A 87 15.14 -10.35 21.64
C TYR A 87 16.35 -11.28 21.51
N ARG A 88 16.15 -12.52 21.05
CA ARG A 88 17.21 -13.51 20.83
C ARG A 88 18.14 -13.16 19.66
N THR A 89 17.74 -12.20 18.82
CA THR A 89 18.59 -11.63 17.76
C THR A 89 19.53 -10.55 18.29
N GLY A 90 19.41 -10.18 19.57
CA GLY A 90 20.17 -9.09 20.18
C GLY A 90 19.49 -7.72 20.03
N ALA A 91 18.36 -7.63 19.33
CA ALA A 91 17.63 -6.38 19.12
C ALA A 91 16.89 -5.90 20.38
N THR A 92 16.95 -4.60 20.67
CA THR A 92 16.05 -3.96 21.67
C THR A 92 14.60 -3.93 21.17
N ARG A 93 13.64 -3.60 22.04
CA ARG A 93 12.24 -3.48 21.60
C ARG A 93 12.04 -2.46 20.47
N VAL A 94 12.78 -1.33 20.50
CA VAL A 94 12.72 -0.31 19.42
C VAL A 94 13.32 -0.86 18.13
N ASP A 95 14.43 -1.59 18.22
CA ASP A 95 15.06 -2.24 17.07
C ASP A 95 14.15 -3.32 16.44
N SER A 96 13.50 -4.12 17.28
CA SER A 96 12.51 -5.11 16.86
C SER A 96 11.25 -4.48 16.28
N TRP A 97 10.85 -3.30 16.76
CA TRP A 97 9.71 -2.56 16.21
C TRP A 97 9.94 -2.20 14.74
N ILE A 98 11.17 -1.82 14.38
CA ILE A 98 11.54 -1.52 12.98
C ILE A 98 11.41 -2.77 12.09
N ASP A 99 11.84 -3.94 12.55
CA ASP A 99 11.74 -5.20 11.78
C ASP A 99 10.31 -5.73 11.71
N ILE A 100 9.62 -5.82 12.85
CA ILE A 100 8.27 -6.41 12.97
C ILE A 100 7.23 -5.46 12.36
N GLU A 101 7.09 -4.26 12.92
CA GLU A 101 6.03 -3.33 12.53
C GLU A 101 6.36 -2.62 11.22
N GLY A 102 7.65 -2.41 10.90
CA GLY A 102 8.05 -1.99 9.56
C GLY A 102 7.69 -3.04 8.50
N GLY A 103 7.86 -4.33 8.79
CA GLY A 103 7.43 -5.42 7.91
C GLY A 103 5.91 -5.45 7.71
N PHE A 104 5.12 -5.28 8.77
CA PHE A 104 3.66 -5.21 8.67
C PHE A 104 3.18 -3.93 7.99
N GLY A 105 3.88 -2.82 8.21
CA GLY A 105 3.66 -1.54 7.54
C GLY A 105 3.83 -1.64 6.02
N ASN A 106 4.81 -2.43 5.54
CA ASN A 106 4.98 -2.72 4.12
C ASN A 106 3.75 -3.39 3.50
N LEU A 107 3.11 -4.33 4.21
CA LEU A 107 1.87 -4.95 3.76
C LEU A 107 0.74 -3.92 3.65
N TYR A 108 0.54 -3.05 4.64
CA TYR A 108 -0.48 -2.00 4.58
C TYR A 108 -0.24 -0.99 3.45
N ALA A 109 1.00 -0.56 3.26
CA ALA A 109 1.36 0.40 2.22
C ALA A 109 1.09 -0.19 0.83
N ASN A 110 1.56 -1.41 0.56
CA ASN A 110 1.33 -2.08 -0.73
C ASN A 110 -0.15 -2.41 -0.96
N ALA A 111 -0.87 -2.87 0.07
CA ALA A 111 -2.31 -3.09 -0.03
C ALA A 111 -3.07 -1.82 -0.43
N SER A 112 -2.60 -0.65 0.01
CA SER A 112 -3.20 0.64 -0.32
C SER A 112 -2.94 1.07 -1.76
N LEU A 113 -1.85 0.61 -2.37
CA LEU A 113 -1.53 0.87 -3.79
C LEU A 113 -2.56 0.28 -4.75
N ARG A 114 -3.41 -0.67 -4.31
CA ARG A 114 -4.50 -1.22 -5.16
C ARG A 114 -5.37 -0.13 -5.77
N LYS A 115 -5.53 1.01 -5.08
CA LYS A 115 -6.31 2.16 -5.56
C LYS A 115 -5.73 2.81 -6.82
N LEU A 116 -4.44 2.57 -7.10
CA LEU A 116 -3.73 3.04 -8.30
C LEU A 116 -3.78 2.03 -9.45
N PHE A 117 -4.37 0.86 -9.23
CA PHE A 117 -4.50 -0.21 -10.21
C PHE A 117 -5.97 -0.42 -10.62
N PRO A 118 -6.23 -0.91 -11.85
CA PRO A 118 -7.59 -1.25 -12.26
C PRO A 118 -8.12 -2.46 -11.47
N ASN A 119 -9.44 -2.66 -11.48
CA ASN A 119 -10.03 -3.91 -11.01
C ASN A 119 -9.90 -5.03 -12.07
N GLN A 120 -8.66 -5.33 -12.43
CA GLN A 120 -8.26 -6.35 -13.41
C GLN A 120 -7.03 -7.11 -12.89
N SER A 121 -6.70 -8.24 -13.52
CA SER A 121 -5.53 -9.06 -13.16
C SER A 121 -4.20 -8.51 -13.68
N TYR A 122 -4.23 -7.61 -14.66
CA TYR A 122 -3.09 -6.93 -15.29
C TYR A 122 -3.30 -5.41 -15.29
N HIS A 123 -2.24 -4.67 -15.60
CA HIS A 123 -2.22 -3.21 -15.58
C HIS A 123 -1.94 -2.65 -16.98
N VAL A 124 -2.53 -1.50 -17.27
CA VAL A 124 -2.31 -0.74 -18.50
C VAL A 124 -1.43 0.46 -18.14
N GLU A 125 -0.28 0.61 -18.80
CA GLU A 125 0.75 1.58 -18.40
C GLU A 125 0.92 2.70 -19.42
N GLY A 126 0.93 3.93 -18.92
CA GLY A 126 1.15 5.13 -19.72
C GLY A 126 -0.05 5.50 -20.59
N ASP A 127 0.21 6.34 -21.57
CA ASP A 127 -0.80 6.79 -22.53
C ASP A 127 -0.75 5.95 -23.83
N PRO A 128 -1.87 5.86 -24.56
CA PRO A 128 -1.89 5.29 -25.89
C PRO A 128 -1.02 6.07 -26.88
N ILE A 129 -0.44 5.36 -27.85
CA ILE A 129 0.44 5.93 -28.89
C ILE A 129 -0.19 5.70 -30.26
N ASP A 130 -0.58 6.77 -30.96
CA ASP A 130 -1.02 6.67 -32.37
C ASP A 130 0.19 6.39 -33.28
N LEU A 131 0.07 5.37 -34.12
CA LEU A 131 1.09 4.93 -35.07
C LEU A 131 0.63 5.12 -36.53
N SER A 132 -0.46 5.86 -36.76
CA SER A 132 -1.08 5.98 -38.08
C SER A 132 -1.56 7.40 -38.37
N LYS A 133 -1.59 7.76 -39.66
CA LYS A 133 -2.30 8.96 -40.09
C LYS A 133 -3.80 8.68 -40.02
N GLY A 134 -4.50 9.32 -39.07
CA GLY A 134 -5.95 9.18 -38.87
C GLY A 134 -6.37 8.23 -37.75
N GLY A 135 -5.45 7.79 -36.88
CA GLY A 135 -5.80 7.15 -35.61
C GLY A 135 -6.47 5.77 -35.72
N ARG A 136 -6.10 4.95 -36.71
CA ARG A 136 -6.67 3.60 -36.93
C ARG A 136 -5.72 2.46 -36.56
N PHE A 137 -4.45 2.74 -36.33
CA PHE A 137 -3.46 1.78 -35.82
C PHE A 137 -2.61 2.44 -34.75
N MET A 138 -2.52 1.81 -33.60
CA MET A 138 -1.92 2.39 -32.40
C MET A 138 -1.28 1.31 -31.52
N ALA A 139 -0.55 1.76 -30.50
CA ALA A 139 0.07 0.92 -29.50
C ALA A 139 -0.29 1.34 -28.07
N HIS A 140 -0.19 0.39 -27.14
CA HIS A 140 -0.22 0.65 -25.71
C HIS A 140 0.68 -0.34 -24.97
N HIS A 141 1.22 0.06 -23.83
CA HIS A 141 1.90 -0.88 -22.93
C HIS A 141 0.92 -1.49 -21.93
N ILE A 142 1.04 -2.80 -21.73
CA ILE A 142 0.44 -3.53 -20.61
C ILE A 142 1.53 -4.16 -19.75
N LEU A 143 1.18 -4.41 -18.49
CA LEU A 143 1.99 -5.14 -17.52
C LEU A 143 1.16 -6.33 -17.04
N VAL A 144 1.63 -7.54 -17.34
CA VAL A 144 0.98 -8.80 -16.92
C VAL A 144 1.82 -9.50 -15.85
N PRO A 145 1.22 -10.17 -14.85
CA PRO A 145 1.98 -10.96 -13.88
C PRO A 145 2.90 -11.99 -14.57
N LYS A 146 4.16 -12.10 -14.14
CA LYS A 146 5.06 -13.15 -14.63
C LYS A 146 4.54 -14.54 -14.23
N LYS A 147 4.83 -15.55 -15.05
CA LYS A 147 4.37 -16.93 -14.81
C LYS A 147 5.33 -17.80 -13.98
N GLY A 148 6.38 -17.22 -13.41
CA GLY A 148 7.35 -17.92 -12.56
C GLY A 148 7.08 -17.79 -11.05
N VAL A 149 8.15 -17.91 -10.27
CA VAL A 149 8.19 -17.71 -8.82
C VAL A 149 9.26 -16.68 -8.42
N ALA A 150 8.96 -15.88 -7.40
CA ALA A 150 9.88 -14.91 -6.83
C ALA A 150 10.75 -15.60 -5.77
N ILE A 151 12.06 -15.66 -5.96
CA ILE A 151 13.00 -16.27 -5.04
C ILE A 151 13.69 -15.16 -4.25
N HIS A 152 13.41 -15.08 -2.96
CA HIS A 152 13.95 -14.06 -2.07
C HIS A 152 15.03 -14.65 -1.18
N ILE A 153 16.29 -14.28 -1.42
CA ILE A 153 17.43 -14.69 -0.60
C ILE A 153 17.77 -13.50 0.30
N ASN A 154 17.45 -13.63 1.59
CA ASN A 154 17.45 -12.51 2.52
C ASN A 154 18.64 -12.54 3.48
N ALA A 155 19.09 -11.35 3.91
CA ALA A 155 20.11 -11.21 4.94
C ALA A 155 19.56 -11.44 6.35
N PHE A 156 20.47 -11.47 7.31
CA PHE A 156 20.17 -11.79 8.72
C PHE A 156 19.55 -10.64 9.52
N ASN A 157 19.74 -9.40 9.08
CA ASN A 157 19.46 -8.20 9.87
C ASN A 157 17.96 -7.93 10.06
N PHE A 158 17.16 -8.21 9.02
CA PHE A 158 15.72 -7.96 8.99
C PHE A 158 14.94 -9.21 8.57
N PRO A 159 14.85 -10.23 9.44
CA PRO A 159 14.19 -11.50 9.12
C PRO A 159 12.68 -11.36 8.84
N ILE A 160 12.02 -10.31 9.33
CA ILE A 160 10.60 -10.04 9.07
C ILE A 160 10.44 -8.97 7.99
N TRP A 161 11.06 -7.81 8.17
CA TRP A 161 10.94 -6.70 7.23
C TRP A 161 11.47 -7.07 5.85
N GLY A 162 12.66 -7.69 5.76
CA GLY A 162 13.26 -8.07 4.47
C GLY A 162 12.50 -9.17 3.74
N MET A 163 11.71 -9.98 4.46
CA MET A 163 10.75 -10.90 3.82
C MET A 163 9.53 -10.14 3.31
N LEU A 164 8.91 -9.33 4.18
CA LEU A 164 7.60 -8.74 3.91
C LEU A 164 7.63 -7.55 2.96
N GLU A 165 8.73 -6.79 2.87
CA GLU A 165 8.87 -5.73 1.87
C GLU A 165 8.86 -6.30 0.44
N LYS A 166 9.53 -7.44 0.22
CA LYS A 166 9.56 -8.16 -1.06
C LYS A 166 8.24 -8.86 -1.34
N CYS A 167 7.78 -9.66 -0.38
CA CYS A 167 6.54 -10.43 -0.44
C CYS A 167 5.32 -9.56 -0.76
N ALA A 168 5.23 -8.37 -0.16
CA ALA A 168 4.16 -7.44 -0.43
C ALA A 168 4.11 -7.02 -1.92
N CYS A 169 5.27 -6.77 -2.53
CA CYS A 169 5.36 -6.38 -3.94
C CYS A 169 4.98 -7.52 -4.89
N ASN A 170 5.56 -8.72 -4.74
CA ASN A 170 5.28 -9.82 -5.68
C ASN A 170 3.86 -10.36 -5.51
N TRP A 171 3.30 -10.41 -4.29
CA TRP A 171 1.90 -10.78 -4.12
C TRP A 171 0.98 -9.75 -4.75
N MET A 172 1.27 -8.46 -4.62
CA MET A 172 0.48 -7.43 -5.30
C MET A 172 0.56 -7.56 -6.84
N ALA A 173 1.71 -7.96 -7.37
CA ALA A 173 1.93 -8.26 -8.78
C ALA A 173 1.33 -9.60 -9.26
N GLY A 174 0.84 -10.46 -8.36
CA GLY A 174 0.26 -11.76 -8.70
C GLY A 174 1.27 -12.90 -8.88
N MET A 175 2.45 -12.81 -8.26
CA MET A 175 3.52 -13.80 -8.32
C MET A 175 3.73 -14.49 -6.96
N PRO A 176 3.91 -15.81 -6.89
CA PRO A 176 4.18 -16.54 -5.65
C PRO A 176 5.64 -16.36 -5.20
N ALA A 177 5.95 -16.61 -3.92
CA ALA A 177 7.29 -16.46 -3.36
C ALA A 177 7.87 -17.76 -2.77
N VAL A 178 9.19 -17.95 -2.92
CA VAL A 178 10.02 -18.85 -2.10
C VAL A 178 11.04 -18.01 -1.35
N VAL A 179 10.95 -18.01 -0.02
CA VAL A 179 11.81 -17.20 0.86
C VAL A 179 12.90 -18.07 1.47
N LEU A 180 14.14 -17.60 1.38
CA LEU A 180 15.33 -18.19 1.96
C LEU A 180 15.95 -17.19 2.95
N PRO A 181 15.54 -17.20 4.23
CA PRO A 181 16.16 -16.33 5.24
C PRO A 181 17.57 -16.81 5.58
N ALA A 182 18.43 -15.88 6.00
CA ALA A 182 19.76 -16.22 6.50
C ALA A 182 19.65 -17.19 7.69
N PRO A 183 20.44 -18.27 7.75
CA PRO A 183 20.29 -19.32 8.76
C PRO A 183 20.25 -18.80 10.20
N VAL A 184 21.13 -17.84 10.54
CA VAL A 184 21.33 -17.31 11.91
C VAL A 184 20.09 -16.65 12.53
N THR A 185 19.14 -16.16 11.71
CA THR A 185 17.88 -15.55 12.20
C THR A 185 16.63 -16.20 11.59
N ALA A 186 16.78 -17.34 10.90
CA ALA A 186 15.68 -18.02 10.19
C ALA A 186 14.52 -18.43 11.12
N TYR A 187 14.80 -18.70 12.40
CA TYR A 187 13.77 -19.05 13.39
C TYR A 187 12.72 -17.95 13.58
N LEU A 188 13.08 -16.67 13.42
CA LEU A 188 12.15 -15.56 13.54
C LEU A 188 11.28 -15.44 12.27
N THR A 189 11.88 -15.59 11.09
CA THR A 189 11.13 -15.67 9.83
C THR A 189 10.14 -16.84 9.85
N GLU A 190 10.57 -18.02 10.28
CA GLU A 190 9.72 -19.21 10.41
C GLU A 190 8.50 -18.96 11.31
N ALA A 191 8.70 -18.33 12.47
CA ALA A 191 7.62 -18.01 13.39
C ALA A 191 6.54 -17.12 12.74
N VAL A 192 6.95 -16.12 11.94
CA VAL A 192 6.01 -15.26 11.20
C VAL A 192 5.34 -16.04 10.07
N VAL A 193 6.08 -16.82 9.29
CA VAL A 193 5.51 -17.66 8.21
C VAL A 193 4.47 -18.63 8.77
N ARG A 194 4.70 -19.19 9.97
CA ARG A 194 3.74 -20.07 10.64
C ARG A 194 2.39 -19.39 10.87
N GLU A 195 2.39 -18.15 11.33
CA GLU A 195 1.17 -17.35 11.47
C GLU A 195 0.55 -16.96 10.13
N ILE A 196 1.36 -16.66 9.11
CA ILE A 196 0.85 -16.40 7.76
C ILE A 196 0.11 -17.62 7.22
N ILE A 197 0.70 -18.82 7.30
CA ILE A 197 0.08 -20.06 6.83
C ILE A 197 -1.15 -20.43 7.66
N ALA A 198 -1.08 -20.31 9.00
CA ALA A 198 -2.21 -20.60 9.88
C ALA A 198 -3.42 -19.69 9.64
N SER A 199 -3.21 -18.50 9.10
CA SER A 199 -4.29 -17.56 8.77
C SER A 199 -5.21 -18.03 7.63
N ASN A 200 -4.72 -18.91 6.73
CA ASN A 200 -5.38 -19.30 5.48
C ASN A 200 -5.80 -18.12 4.57
N ILE A 201 -5.21 -16.93 4.76
CA ILE A 201 -5.51 -15.74 3.96
C ILE A 201 -4.88 -15.84 2.57
N LEU A 202 -3.65 -16.34 2.50
CA LEU A 202 -2.95 -16.54 1.23
C LEU A 202 -3.39 -17.86 0.58
N PRO A 203 -3.52 -17.90 -0.76
CA PRO A 203 -3.69 -19.16 -1.47
C PRO A 203 -2.54 -20.13 -1.19
N GLU A 204 -2.85 -21.42 -1.08
CA GLU A 204 -1.84 -22.48 -0.99
C GLU A 204 -0.80 -22.35 -2.12
N GLY A 205 0.49 -22.41 -1.75
CA GLY A 205 1.62 -22.22 -2.68
C GLY A 205 2.00 -20.77 -2.99
N ALA A 206 1.24 -19.77 -2.51
CA ALA A 206 1.60 -18.35 -2.67
C ALA A 206 2.86 -17.94 -1.89
N LEU A 207 3.15 -18.65 -0.80
CA LEU A 207 4.34 -18.50 0.02
C LEU A 207 4.92 -19.86 0.34
N GLN A 208 6.23 -20.01 0.15
CA GLN A 208 7.02 -21.14 0.61
C GLN A 208 8.24 -20.63 1.36
N LEU A 209 8.72 -21.41 2.33
CA LEU A 209 9.86 -21.08 3.17
C LEU A 209 10.87 -22.23 3.12
N ILE A 210 12.10 -21.90 2.72
CA ILE A 210 13.26 -22.78 2.89
C ILE A 210 14.16 -22.10 3.91
N SER A 211 13.98 -22.44 5.18
CA SER A 211 14.88 -22.04 6.27
C SER A 211 16.28 -22.60 5.98
N GLY A 212 17.21 -21.79 5.45
CA GLY A 212 18.58 -22.21 5.15
C GLY A 212 19.10 -21.81 3.77
N THR A 213 20.33 -22.24 3.48
CA THR A 213 21.01 -21.95 2.20
C THR A 213 20.90 -23.15 1.25
N ALA A 214 20.03 -23.08 0.25
CA ALA A 214 19.92 -24.09 -0.80
C ALA A 214 20.83 -23.77 -1.99
N LYS A 215 21.94 -24.50 -2.13
CA LYS A 215 22.95 -24.24 -3.19
C LYS A 215 22.43 -24.52 -4.61
N ASN A 216 21.52 -25.48 -4.74
CA ASN A 216 20.87 -25.90 -5.97
C ASN A 216 19.59 -25.11 -6.30
N ILE A 217 19.32 -24.00 -5.59
CA ILE A 217 18.10 -23.19 -5.79
C ILE A 217 17.98 -22.63 -7.22
N PHE A 218 19.10 -22.47 -7.92
CA PHE A 218 19.12 -21.94 -9.28
C PHE A 218 19.12 -23.02 -10.36
N ASP A 219 19.27 -24.30 -10.02
CA ASP A 219 19.48 -25.36 -11.04
C ASP A 219 18.29 -25.50 -11.99
N THR A 220 17.08 -25.19 -11.51
CA THR A 220 15.83 -25.32 -12.26
C THR A 220 15.01 -24.02 -12.28
N VAL A 221 15.68 -22.87 -12.22
CA VAL A 221 14.99 -21.61 -12.53
C VAL A 221 14.72 -21.50 -14.02
N GLU A 222 13.71 -20.71 -14.36
CA GLU A 222 13.21 -20.47 -15.70
C GLU A 222 13.16 -18.95 -15.96
N SER A 223 13.18 -18.53 -17.23
CA SER A 223 13.12 -17.12 -17.65
C SER A 223 11.97 -16.27 -17.06
N GLN A 224 10.93 -16.90 -16.51
CA GLN A 224 9.79 -16.22 -15.89
C GLN A 224 9.92 -16.03 -14.38
N ASP A 225 10.93 -16.62 -13.75
CA ASP A 225 11.24 -16.40 -12.33
C ASP A 225 11.88 -15.02 -12.12
N VAL A 226 11.93 -14.58 -10.87
CA VAL A 226 12.63 -13.37 -10.47
C VAL A 226 13.41 -13.68 -9.20
N ILE A 227 14.68 -13.28 -9.16
CA ILE A 227 15.53 -13.47 -7.98
C ILE A 227 15.84 -12.11 -7.38
N THR A 228 15.64 -12.02 -6.06
CA THR A 228 15.96 -10.84 -5.28
C THR A 228 16.88 -11.24 -4.14
N PHE A 229 18.12 -10.75 -4.17
CA PHE A 229 19.15 -11.06 -3.19
C PHE A 229 19.49 -9.84 -2.35
N THR A 230 19.55 -10.04 -1.04
CA THR A 230 20.13 -9.10 -0.07
C THR A 230 21.26 -9.79 0.69
N GLY A 231 22.46 -9.21 0.69
CA GLY A 231 23.60 -9.73 1.45
C GLY A 231 24.93 -9.16 0.97
N SER A 232 26.05 -9.87 1.21
CA SER A 232 27.35 -9.31 0.83
C SER A 232 27.53 -9.15 -0.67
N ALA A 233 28.28 -8.12 -1.09
CA ALA A 233 28.54 -7.87 -2.50
C ALA A 233 29.31 -9.03 -3.16
N ALA A 234 30.18 -9.71 -2.41
CA ALA A 234 30.91 -10.89 -2.87
C ALA A 234 29.98 -12.07 -3.17
N THR A 235 29.06 -12.38 -2.24
CA THR A 235 28.05 -13.44 -2.43
C THR A 235 27.10 -13.09 -3.57
N GLY A 236 26.60 -11.86 -3.61
CA GLY A 236 25.67 -11.42 -4.67
C GLY A 236 26.28 -11.54 -6.07
N ARG A 237 27.54 -11.13 -6.26
CA ARG A 237 28.26 -11.31 -7.54
C ARG A 237 28.43 -12.78 -7.93
N LEU A 238 28.77 -13.63 -6.96
CA LEU A 238 28.88 -15.07 -7.19
C LEU A 238 27.55 -15.66 -7.65
N LEU A 239 26.45 -15.36 -6.96
CA LEU A 239 25.12 -15.84 -7.29
C LEU A 239 24.65 -15.31 -8.66
N LYS A 240 24.85 -14.02 -8.94
CA LYS A 240 24.51 -13.38 -10.21
C LYS A 240 25.23 -14.00 -11.40
N SER A 241 26.43 -14.56 -11.19
CA SER A 241 27.24 -15.22 -12.21
C SER A 241 26.85 -16.68 -12.50
N HIS A 242 25.82 -17.20 -11.82
CA HIS A 242 25.42 -18.60 -11.97
C HIS A 242 24.99 -18.91 -13.42
N PRO A 243 25.54 -19.97 -14.07
CA PRO A 243 25.34 -20.22 -15.50
C PRO A 243 23.87 -20.29 -15.92
N ARG A 244 23.03 -20.94 -15.10
CA ARG A 244 21.59 -21.07 -15.39
C ARG A 244 20.86 -19.72 -15.44
N LEU A 245 21.27 -18.74 -14.64
CA LEU A 245 20.64 -17.40 -14.66
C LEU A 245 20.96 -16.67 -15.95
N ILE A 246 22.18 -16.85 -16.46
CA ILE A 246 22.64 -16.27 -17.72
C ILE A 246 21.93 -16.95 -18.89
N GLU A 247 21.86 -18.28 -18.89
CA GLU A 247 21.18 -19.08 -19.92
C GLU A 247 19.69 -18.70 -20.05
N GLU A 248 18.97 -18.62 -18.93
CA GLU A 248 17.54 -18.31 -18.88
C GLU A 248 17.25 -16.80 -18.86
N SER A 249 18.29 -15.95 -18.81
CA SER A 249 18.16 -14.49 -18.67
C SER A 249 17.24 -14.07 -17.52
N VAL A 250 17.35 -14.74 -16.38
CA VAL A 250 16.50 -14.51 -15.21
C VAL A 250 16.82 -13.15 -14.59
N PRO A 251 15.83 -12.28 -14.36
CA PRO A 251 16.04 -11.04 -13.61
C PRO A 251 16.63 -11.30 -12.22
N PHE A 252 17.75 -10.66 -11.93
CA PHE A 252 18.45 -10.74 -10.66
C PHE A 252 18.64 -9.34 -10.06
N THR A 253 17.83 -9.00 -9.07
CA THR A 253 17.96 -7.78 -8.27
C THR A 253 18.90 -8.05 -7.11
N MET A 254 19.91 -7.18 -6.95
CA MET A 254 20.94 -7.29 -5.92
C MET A 254 20.94 -6.02 -5.07
N GLU A 255 20.73 -6.20 -3.78
CA GLU A 255 21.04 -5.22 -2.73
C GLU A 255 22.24 -5.75 -1.94
N ALA A 256 23.27 -4.92 -1.80
CA ALA A 256 24.54 -5.32 -1.22
C ALA A 256 25.12 -4.26 -0.26
N ASP A 257 26.30 -4.58 0.28
CA ASP A 257 27.14 -3.71 1.11
C ASP A 257 27.13 -2.24 0.64
N SER A 258 27.06 -1.29 1.56
CA SER A 258 26.89 0.13 1.22
C SER A 258 27.57 1.06 2.23
N LEU A 259 28.48 1.91 1.75
CA LEU A 259 29.13 2.92 2.57
C LEU A 259 28.35 4.24 2.55
N ASN A 260 27.18 4.22 3.20
CA ASN A 260 26.28 5.38 3.24
C ASN A 260 26.95 6.61 3.89
N ALA A 261 26.68 7.78 3.31
CA ALA A 261 27.30 9.04 3.70
C ALA A 261 26.30 10.01 4.37
N SER A 262 26.74 10.72 5.40
CA SER A 262 26.00 11.86 5.98
C SER A 262 26.88 13.10 5.95
N ILE A 263 26.37 14.17 5.33
CA ILE A 263 27.07 15.42 5.10
C ILE A 263 26.55 16.44 6.11
N LEU A 264 27.45 17.13 6.79
CA LEU A 264 27.12 18.32 7.58
C LEU A 264 27.32 19.55 6.70
N GLY A 265 26.27 20.35 6.47
CA GLY A 265 26.38 21.59 5.70
C GLY A 265 27.26 22.63 6.40
N GLU A 266 27.85 23.56 5.64
CA GLU A 266 28.74 24.59 6.19
C GLU A 266 28.04 25.56 7.15
N ASP A 267 26.72 25.72 7.01
CA ASP A 267 25.87 26.54 7.88
C ASP A 267 25.50 25.83 9.20
N ALA A 268 25.66 24.52 9.27
CA ALA A 268 25.32 23.70 10.42
C ALA A 268 26.47 23.65 11.45
N VAL A 269 26.73 24.79 12.09
CA VAL A 269 27.80 24.96 13.11
C VAL A 269 27.31 24.69 14.53
N PRO A 270 28.20 24.45 15.52
CA PRO A 270 27.82 24.28 16.92
C PRO A 270 26.88 25.40 17.42
N GLY A 271 25.81 25.01 18.12
CA GLY A 271 24.76 25.93 18.58
C GLY A 271 23.60 26.13 17.62
N THR A 272 23.69 25.60 16.39
CA THR A 272 22.55 25.51 15.47
C THR A 272 21.74 24.24 15.70
N PRO A 273 20.42 24.25 15.44
CA PRO A 273 19.61 23.04 15.41
C PRO A 273 20.16 21.96 14.46
N GLU A 274 20.72 22.35 13.31
CA GLU A 274 21.23 21.44 12.29
C GLU A 274 22.43 20.64 12.79
N PHE A 275 23.34 21.27 13.52
CA PHE A 275 24.46 20.56 14.16
C PHE A 275 23.95 19.50 15.16
N ASP A 276 23.00 19.87 16.03
CA ASP A 276 22.41 18.92 16.98
C ASP A 276 21.67 17.77 16.27
N LEU A 277 20.98 18.07 15.15
CA LEU A 277 20.30 17.07 14.33
C LEU A 277 21.29 16.09 13.71
N PHE A 278 22.42 16.58 13.19
CA PHE A 278 23.49 15.74 12.63
C PHE A 278 24.06 14.79 13.69
N ILE A 279 24.41 15.29 14.88
CA ILE A 279 24.93 14.46 15.97
C ILE A 279 23.92 13.43 16.45
N ASN A 280 22.64 13.80 16.57
CA ASN A 280 21.58 12.87 16.97
C ASN A 280 21.33 11.78 15.91
N GLN A 281 21.33 12.15 14.63
CA GLN A 281 21.20 11.20 13.53
C GLN A 281 22.39 10.25 13.49
N ALA A 282 23.62 10.76 13.58
CA ALA A 282 24.84 9.95 13.62
C ALA A 282 24.80 8.93 14.77
N ARG A 283 24.51 9.36 16.00
CA ARG A 283 24.37 8.44 17.15
C ARG A 283 23.30 7.38 16.87
N SER A 284 22.13 7.78 16.38
CA SER A 284 21.03 6.86 16.10
C SER A 284 21.40 5.81 15.05
N GLU A 285 22.05 6.21 13.96
CA GLU A 285 22.41 5.30 12.87
C GLU A 285 23.57 4.37 13.22
N ILE A 286 24.46 4.77 14.14
CA ILE A 286 25.48 3.89 14.73
C ILE A 286 24.84 2.84 15.65
N THR A 287 23.81 3.20 16.42
CA THR A 287 23.37 2.40 17.58
C THR A 287 22.11 1.57 17.36
N VAL A 288 21.18 2.03 16.51
CA VAL A 288 19.98 1.25 16.17
C VAL A 288 20.39 -0.05 15.51
N LYS A 289 19.89 -1.17 16.04
CA LYS A 289 20.28 -2.55 15.70
C LYS A 289 21.79 -2.80 15.77
N ALA A 290 22.49 -2.13 16.70
CA ALA A 290 23.95 -2.14 16.77
C ALA A 290 24.60 -1.87 15.39
N GLY A 291 24.02 -0.93 14.63
CA GLY A 291 24.48 -0.53 13.30
C GLY A 291 24.35 -1.60 12.20
N GLN A 292 23.66 -2.72 12.45
CA GLN A 292 23.43 -3.80 11.48
C GLN A 292 22.32 -3.48 10.47
N LYS A 293 22.31 -2.26 9.93
CA LYS A 293 21.42 -1.84 8.85
C LYS A 293 22.25 -1.59 7.60
N CYS A 294 21.79 -2.08 6.45
CA CYS A 294 22.38 -1.76 5.14
C CYS A 294 22.38 -0.25 4.86
N THR A 295 21.46 0.49 5.48
CA THR A 295 21.30 1.94 5.39
C THR A 295 21.96 2.71 6.54
N ALA A 296 22.73 2.09 7.44
CA ALA A 296 23.40 2.82 8.52
C ALA A 296 24.48 3.77 7.97
N ILE A 297 24.69 4.92 8.62
CA ILE A 297 25.74 5.88 8.24
C ILE A 297 27.10 5.23 8.50
N ARG A 298 27.94 5.11 7.46
CA ARG A 298 29.31 4.59 7.58
C ARG A 298 30.35 5.71 7.50
N ARG A 299 30.04 6.79 6.77
CA ARG A 299 30.92 7.92 6.51
C ARG A 299 30.22 9.22 6.86
N MET A 300 30.85 10.04 7.67
CA MET A 300 30.37 11.36 8.07
C MET A 300 31.33 12.39 7.49
N ILE A 301 30.85 13.16 6.52
CA ILE A 301 31.64 14.11 5.73
C ILE A 301 31.32 15.50 6.29
N VAL A 302 32.30 16.14 6.91
CA VAL A 302 32.08 17.37 7.69
C VAL A 302 33.06 18.47 7.27
N PRO A 303 32.71 19.76 7.40
CA PRO A 303 33.65 20.83 7.11
C PRO A 303 34.92 20.66 7.94
N GLU A 304 36.10 20.86 7.32
CA GLU A 304 37.41 20.66 7.96
C GLU A 304 37.52 21.40 9.31
N LYS A 305 36.94 22.59 9.40
CA LYS A 305 36.93 23.43 10.61
C LYS A 305 36.05 22.90 11.74
N LEU A 306 35.16 21.94 11.48
CA LEU A 306 34.20 21.38 12.45
C LEU A 306 34.54 19.95 12.88
N MET A 307 35.66 19.37 12.39
CA MET A 307 36.06 17.99 12.71
C MET A 307 36.15 17.73 14.22
N ASP A 308 36.79 18.63 14.97
CA ASP A 308 36.98 18.46 16.41
C ASP A 308 35.66 18.64 17.19
N ASP A 309 34.83 19.59 16.78
CA ASP A 309 33.51 19.82 17.39
C ASP A 309 32.59 18.62 17.20
N VAL A 310 32.52 18.08 15.98
CA VAL A 310 31.72 16.89 15.67
C VAL A 310 32.24 15.68 16.44
N GLN A 311 33.56 15.47 16.46
CA GLN A 311 34.18 14.38 17.20
C GLN A 311 33.78 14.44 18.68
N ALA A 312 34.00 15.58 19.34
CA ALA A 312 33.72 15.75 20.76
C ALA A 312 32.23 15.58 21.08
N ALA A 313 31.35 16.19 20.28
CA ALA A 313 29.91 16.11 20.47
C ALA A 313 29.38 14.67 20.26
N LEU A 314 29.85 13.98 19.23
CA LEU A 314 29.42 12.62 18.93
C LEU A 314 29.93 11.61 19.96
N SER A 315 31.21 11.70 20.37
CA SER A 315 31.76 10.87 21.46
C SER A 315 30.93 11.00 22.74
N LYS A 316 30.64 12.24 23.17
CA LYS A 316 29.81 12.51 24.34
C LYS A 316 28.37 12.01 24.20
N SER A 317 27.85 11.99 22.97
CA SER A 317 26.50 11.47 22.67
C SER A 317 26.48 9.95 22.74
N LEU A 318 27.53 9.27 22.27
CA LEU A 318 27.70 7.82 22.31
C LEU A 318 27.93 7.30 23.73
N ASP A 319 28.62 8.05 24.60
CA ASP A 319 28.85 7.68 26.02
C ASP A 319 27.55 7.42 26.80
N LYS A 320 26.43 7.99 26.34
CA LYS A 320 25.11 7.87 26.98
C LYS A 320 24.38 6.58 26.60
N VAL A 321 24.93 5.78 25.68
CA VAL A 321 24.26 4.61 25.12
C VAL A 321 24.57 3.39 25.99
N ALA A 322 23.59 3.01 26.81
CA ALA A 322 23.64 1.79 27.61
C ALA A 322 23.56 0.54 26.72
N ILE A 323 24.51 -0.38 26.88
CA ILE A 323 24.65 -1.63 26.12
C ILE A 323 24.34 -2.80 27.04
N GLY A 324 23.55 -3.78 26.62
CA GLY A 324 23.16 -4.87 27.53
C GLY A 324 22.05 -5.78 27.03
N ASP A 325 21.46 -6.54 27.96
CA ASP A 325 20.29 -7.37 27.67
C ASP A 325 19.14 -6.47 27.17
N PRO A 326 18.66 -6.67 25.93
CA PRO A 326 17.61 -5.85 25.33
C PRO A 326 16.26 -5.89 26.08
N ARG A 327 16.08 -6.80 27.04
CA ARG A 327 14.89 -6.88 27.90
C ARG A 327 14.86 -5.84 29.02
N LEU A 328 16.00 -5.23 29.32
CA LEU A 328 16.12 -4.18 30.35
C LEU A 328 15.72 -2.80 29.80
N LYS A 329 14.97 -2.03 30.60
CA LYS A 329 14.39 -0.74 30.15
C LYS A 329 15.43 0.35 29.96
N GLU A 330 16.57 0.26 30.63
CA GLU A 330 17.69 1.19 30.58
C GLU A 330 18.58 0.97 29.35
N VAL A 331 18.59 -0.24 28.79
CA VAL A 331 19.41 -0.59 27.62
C VAL A 331 18.90 0.12 26.37
N ARG A 332 19.81 0.66 25.58
CA ARG A 332 19.54 1.40 24.34
C ARG A 332 20.15 0.77 23.10
N MET A 333 21.16 -0.08 23.27
CA MET A 333 21.76 -0.88 22.20
C MET A 333 21.95 -2.31 22.71
N GLY A 334 21.50 -3.30 21.94
CA GLY A 334 21.71 -4.70 22.29
C GLY A 334 22.97 -5.28 21.64
N ALA A 335 22.91 -6.57 21.27
CA ALA A 335 24.03 -7.31 20.70
C ALA A 335 24.02 -7.29 19.16
N LEU A 336 25.17 -7.62 18.56
CA LEU A 336 25.20 -8.09 17.18
C LEU A 336 24.53 -9.47 17.09
N VAL A 337 24.10 -9.85 15.89
CA VAL A 337 23.37 -11.11 15.66
C VAL A 337 24.14 -12.39 16.04
N SER A 338 25.49 -12.38 16.06
CA SER A 338 26.31 -13.53 16.44
C SER A 338 27.76 -13.16 16.79
N LYS A 339 28.47 -14.05 17.50
CA LYS A 339 29.90 -13.91 17.79
C LYS A 339 30.76 -13.88 16.53
N ASP A 340 30.43 -14.71 15.54
CA ASP A 340 31.11 -14.67 14.24
C ASP A 340 31.03 -13.27 13.60
N GLN A 341 29.90 -12.56 13.74
CA GLN A 341 29.79 -11.19 13.24
C GLN A 341 30.61 -10.19 14.07
N VAL A 342 30.80 -10.41 15.38
CA VAL A 342 31.74 -9.63 16.20
C VAL A 342 33.16 -9.78 15.66
N ASP A 343 33.61 -11.01 15.40
CA ASP A 343 34.96 -11.29 14.91
C ASP A 343 35.22 -10.70 13.53
N VAL A 344 34.25 -10.86 12.61
CA VAL A 344 34.28 -10.23 11.29
C VAL A 344 34.38 -8.70 11.44
N LEU A 345 33.56 -8.10 12.31
CA LEU A 345 33.56 -6.67 12.53
C LEU A 345 34.90 -6.16 13.09
N LYS A 346 35.46 -6.84 14.10
CA LYS A 346 36.78 -6.51 14.65
C LYS A 346 37.86 -6.50 13.56
N GLY A 347 37.86 -7.50 12.69
CA GLY A 347 38.79 -7.57 11.55
C GLY A 347 38.64 -6.38 10.60
N ARG A 348 37.41 -5.94 10.30
CA ARG A 348 37.16 -4.75 9.47
C ARG A 348 37.59 -3.46 10.14
N VAL A 349 37.36 -3.30 11.45
CA VAL A 349 37.84 -2.12 12.18
C VAL A 349 39.36 -2.08 12.21
N GLN A 350 40.04 -3.21 12.42
CA GLN A 350 41.50 -3.31 12.37
C GLN A 350 42.08 -2.95 10.99
N GLU A 351 41.35 -3.28 9.91
CA GLU A 351 41.71 -2.89 8.55
C GLU A 351 41.62 -1.37 8.37
N LEU A 352 40.50 -0.77 8.78
CA LEU A 352 40.27 0.68 8.73
C LEU A 352 41.25 1.44 9.64
N SER A 353 41.62 0.88 10.79
CA SER A 353 42.48 1.54 11.78
C SER A 353 43.94 1.68 11.33
N LYS A 354 44.30 1.12 10.17
CA LYS A 354 45.63 1.32 9.57
C LYS A 354 45.84 2.75 9.07
N SER A 355 44.76 3.45 8.70
CA SER A 355 44.82 4.85 8.26
C SER A 355 43.93 5.78 9.09
N ALA A 356 42.77 5.29 9.55
CA ALA A 356 41.84 6.07 10.36
C ALA A 356 42.06 5.85 11.86
N LYS A 357 42.12 6.90 12.66
CA LYS A 357 42.33 6.81 14.11
C LYS A 357 41.03 6.45 14.82
N ILE A 358 41.04 5.47 15.74
CA ILE A 358 39.93 5.25 16.68
C ILE A 358 39.91 6.42 17.68
N VAL A 359 38.83 7.20 17.67
CA VAL A 359 38.63 8.38 18.53
C VAL A 359 37.54 8.18 19.59
N TYR A 360 36.78 7.09 19.50
CA TYR A 360 35.84 6.64 20.52
C TYR A 360 35.66 5.11 20.46
N GLY A 361 35.45 4.50 21.63
CA GLY A 361 35.15 3.08 21.78
C GLY A 361 36.39 2.19 21.96
N ASP A 362 36.14 0.92 22.28
CA ASP A 362 37.15 -0.11 22.54
C ASP A 362 36.69 -1.43 21.90
N LEU A 363 37.58 -2.10 21.15
CA LEU A 363 37.28 -3.36 20.47
C LEU A 363 37.27 -4.56 21.41
N GLU A 364 37.99 -4.49 22.53
CA GLU A 364 38.17 -5.60 23.46
C GLU A 364 37.27 -5.49 24.69
N LYS A 365 36.94 -4.26 25.11
CA LYS A 365 36.12 -4.02 26.30
C LYS A 365 34.79 -3.37 25.93
N THR A 366 33.71 -3.99 26.38
CA THR A 366 32.37 -3.42 26.31
C THR A 366 31.76 -3.44 27.71
N ASN A 367 31.25 -2.32 28.18
CA ASN A 367 30.52 -2.27 29.45
C ASN A 367 29.08 -2.73 29.20
N ILE A 368 28.72 -3.90 29.75
CA ILE A 368 27.45 -4.59 29.45
C ILE A 368 26.59 -4.63 30.71
N ILE A 369 25.30 -4.29 30.57
CA ILE A 369 24.32 -4.30 31.65
C ILE A 369 23.42 -5.53 31.52
N GLY A 370 23.35 -6.35 32.58
CA GLY A 370 22.39 -7.45 32.67
C GLY A 370 22.64 -8.64 31.74
N ALA A 371 23.81 -8.73 31.11
CA ALA A 371 24.23 -9.87 30.30
C ALA A 371 25.71 -10.21 30.57
N ASP A 372 26.19 -11.35 30.05
CA ASP A 372 27.57 -11.80 30.22
C ASP A 372 28.39 -11.70 28.91
N GLU A 373 29.69 -11.99 28.99
CA GLU A 373 30.62 -11.94 27.85
C GLU A 373 30.35 -13.03 26.79
N LYS A 374 29.42 -13.98 27.02
CA LYS A 374 29.04 -14.97 26.00
C LYS A 374 28.15 -14.37 24.92
N GLY A 375 27.47 -13.26 25.21
CA GLY A 375 26.70 -12.50 24.22
C GLY A 375 27.57 -11.77 23.19
N ALA A 376 27.02 -11.52 22.02
CA ALA A 376 27.68 -10.90 20.87
C ALA A 376 27.72 -9.36 20.94
N PHE A 377 28.12 -8.82 22.09
CA PHE A 377 28.20 -7.38 22.32
C PHE A 377 29.49 -6.75 21.78
N ILE A 378 29.39 -5.50 21.36
CA ILE A 378 30.54 -4.65 21.00
C ILE A 378 30.24 -3.18 21.31
N SER A 379 31.24 -2.43 21.73
CA SER A 379 31.15 -0.97 21.89
C SER A 379 30.98 -0.28 20.53
N PRO A 380 30.22 0.85 20.45
CA PRO A 380 30.27 1.71 19.29
C PRO A 380 31.68 2.23 19.04
N ILE A 381 32.14 2.21 17.79
CA ILE A 381 33.47 2.68 17.40
C ILE A 381 33.32 3.89 16.47
N LEU A 382 33.96 5.00 16.84
CA LEU A 382 34.11 6.16 15.95
C LEU A 382 35.56 6.24 15.47
N LEU A 383 35.73 6.24 14.16
CA LEU A 383 37.01 6.45 13.49
C LEU A 383 37.11 7.90 12.98
N ARG A 384 38.33 8.39 12.81
CA ARG A 384 38.66 9.68 12.19
C ARG A 384 39.69 9.47 11.09
N GLU A 385 39.36 9.88 9.88
CA GLU A 385 40.27 9.87 8.74
C GLU A 385 40.53 11.32 8.29
N ASP A 386 41.75 11.79 8.51
CA ASP A 386 42.14 13.18 8.21
C ASP A 386 42.54 13.38 6.73
N ASN A 387 42.83 12.31 5.96
CA ASN A 387 43.28 12.39 4.57
C ASN A 387 42.43 11.49 3.63
N PRO A 388 41.09 11.69 3.56
CA PRO A 388 40.17 10.75 2.90
C PRO A 388 40.38 10.61 1.38
N PHE A 389 40.90 11.63 0.71
CA PHE A 389 41.23 11.56 -0.72
C PHE A 389 42.44 10.66 -1.03
N THR A 390 43.32 10.41 -0.06
CA THR A 390 44.52 9.58 -0.23
C THR A 390 44.31 8.19 0.39
N ASN A 391 43.73 8.14 1.60
CA ASN A 391 43.51 6.91 2.35
C ASN A 391 42.17 6.29 1.98
N LEU A 392 42.17 5.42 0.97
CA LEU A 392 40.94 4.92 0.36
C LEU A 392 40.20 3.85 1.16
N ALA A 393 40.78 3.30 2.23
CA ALA A 393 40.18 2.19 3.00
C ALA A 393 38.76 2.53 3.51
N VAL A 394 38.54 3.76 3.97
CA VAL A 394 37.24 4.25 4.45
C VAL A 394 36.19 4.34 3.34
N HIS A 395 36.60 4.31 2.08
CA HIS A 395 35.75 4.30 0.89
C HIS A 395 35.59 2.91 0.30
N GLU A 396 36.23 1.88 0.84
CA GLU A 396 36.29 0.52 0.26
C GLU A 396 35.83 -0.58 1.21
N THR A 397 36.05 -0.41 2.51
CA THR A 397 35.82 -1.44 3.52
C THR A 397 34.63 -1.08 4.41
N GLU A 398 33.59 -1.92 4.41
CA GLU A 398 32.46 -1.78 5.31
C GLU A 398 32.66 -2.60 6.59
N ALA A 399 32.51 -1.93 7.73
CA ALA A 399 32.40 -2.53 9.06
C ALA A 399 30.90 -2.61 9.44
N PHE A 400 30.26 -3.76 9.21
CA PHE A 400 28.81 -3.95 9.37
C PHE A 400 28.38 -4.12 10.84
N GLY A 401 28.44 -3.02 11.59
CA GLY A 401 28.09 -2.95 13.02
C GLY A 401 28.04 -1.50 13.49
N PRO A 402 28.23 -1.21 14.80
CA PRO A 402 28.12 0.15 15.33
C PRO A 402 29.41 0.94 15.07
N VAL A 403 29.77 1.09 13.80
CA VAL A 403 31.03 1.71 13.36
C VAL A 403 30.76 2.76 12.28
N SER A 404 31.37 3.93 12.45
CA SER A 404 31.40 4.99 11.43
C SER A 404 32.71 5.77 11.47
N THR A 405 33.01 6.47 10.39
CA THR A 405 34.21 7.32 10.26
C THR A 405 33.84 8.77 9.97
N ILE A 406 34.38 9.73 10.73
CA ILE A 406 34.34 11.17 10.38
C ILE A 406 35.51 11.54 9.47
N MET A 407 35.27 12.40 8.49
CA MET A 407 36.27 12.85 7.52
C MET A 407 36.01 14.30 7.04
N PRO A 408 37.06 15.10 6.79
CA PRO A 408 36.92 16.52 6.44
C PRO A 408 36.64 16.75 4.95
N TYR A 409 36.01 17.88 4.65
CA TYR A 409 35.95 18.50 3.31
C TYR A 409 36.16 20.03 3.41
N LYS A 410 36.61 20.68 2.33
CA LYS A 410 36.88 22.14 2.30
C LYS A 410 35.80 22.99 1.63
N ASN A 411 35.05 22.41 0.70
CA ASN A 411 33.92 23.02 0.00
C ASN A 411 32.91 21.94 -0.44
N LEU A 412 31.73 22.34 -0.88
CA LEU A 412 30.66 21.40 -1.23
C LEU A 412 31.04 20.43 -2.37
N ASP A 413 31.87 20.85 -3.34
CA ASP A 413 32.35 19.98 -4.42
C ASP A 413 33.17 18.80 -3.85
N GLU A 414 34.07 19.06 -2.90
CA GLU A 414 34.80 18.01 -2.19
C GLU A 414 33.86 17.08 -1.41
N ALA A 415 32.80 17.63 -0.77
CA ALA A 415 31.82 16.80 -0.07
C ALA A 415 31.05 15.87 -1.01
N ILE A 416 30.69 16.35 -2.20
CA ILE A 416 30.05 15.57 -3.26
C ILE A 416 31.00 14.48 -3.76
N GLU A 417 32.25 14.82 -4.08
CA GLU A 417 33.26 13.86 -4.55
C GLU A 417 33.48 12.76 -3.50
N LEU A 418 33.69 13.14 -2.23
CA LEU A 418 33.83 12.19 -1.14
C LEU A 418 32.60 11.30 -1.00
N ALA A 419 31.38 11.84 -1.10
CA ALA A 419 30.16 11.02 -1.06
C ALA A 419 30.16 9.96 -2.18
N GLN A 420 30.53 10.36 -3.40
CA GLN A 420 30.62 9.49 -4.59
C GLN A 420 31.73 8.43 -4.49
N MET A 421 32.83 8.70 -3.77
CA MET A 421 33.92 7.74 -3.56
C MET A 421 33.49 6.44 -2.85
N GLY A 422 32.29 6.39 -2.26
CA GLY A 422 31.65 5.14 -1.83
C GLY A 422 31.34 4.14 -2.96
N LYS A 423 31.51 4.55 -4.24
CA LYS A 423 31.30 3.76 -5.46
C LYS A 423 29.85 3.27 -5.62
N GLY A 424 28.90 4.12 -5.24
CA GLY A 424 27.46 3.84 -5.25
C GLY A 424 26.96 3.32 -3.90
N SER A 425 25.91 3.93 -3.36
CA SER A 425 25.40 3.68 -2.01
C SER A 425 23.86 3.65 -1.99
N LEU A 426 23.30 2.95 -1.00
CA LEU A 426 21.85 2.88 -0.81
C LEU A 426 21.26 4.24 -0.43
N VAL A 427 21.92 4.95 0.47
CA VAL A 427 21.43 6.24 0.96
C VAL A 427 22.57 7.21 1.27
N SER A 428 22.28 8.49 1.11
CA SER A 428 23.02 9.58 1.74
C SER A 428 22.08 10.54 2.48
N SER A 429 22.63 11.36 3.37
CA SER A 429 21.95 12.52 3.94
C SER A 429 22.80 13.77 3.88
N ILE A 430 22.15 14.93 3.89
CA ILE A 430 22.77 16.22 4.17
C ILE A 430 21.95 16.94 5.25
N VAL A 431 22.63 17.53 6.24
CA VAL A 431 22.01 18.31 7.31
C VAL A 431 22.42 19.77 7.16
N THR A 432 21.47 20.62 6.74
CA THR A 432 21.69 22.03 6.39
C THR A 432 20.35 22.78 6.47
N ASN A 433 20.38 24.09 6.73
CA ASN A 433 19.22 24.97 6.67
C ASN A 433 19.25 25.89 5.42
N SER A 434 20.14 25.65 4.46
CA SER A 434 20.16 26.33 3.16
C SER A 434 19.59 25.44 2.06
N ASP A 435 18.56 25.93 1.39
CA ASP A 435 17.96 25.26 0.23
C ASP A 435 18.91 25.22 -0.96
N GLU A 436 19.80 26.21 -1.10
CA GLU A 436 20.84 26.23 -2.12
C GLU A 436 21.85 25.10 -1.93
N ILE A 437 22.42 24.97 -0.72
CA ILE A 437 23.34 23.88 -0.36
C ILE A 437 22.66 22.52 -0.55
N ALA A 438 21.41 22.39 -0.07
CA ALA A 438 20.64 21.16 -0.22
C ALA A 438 20.43 20.79 -1.69
N LYS A 439 20.00 21.73 -2.53
CA LYS A 439 19.78 21.52 -3.96
C LYS A 439 21.08 21.12 -4.66
N GLU A 440 22.16 21.85 -4.42
CA GLU A 440 23.44 21.63 -5.05
C GLU A 440 24.01 20.25 -4.70
N TYR A 441 23.98 19.86 -3.42
CA TYR A 441 24.38 18.52 -3.01
C TYR A 441 23.50 17.44 -3.65
N VAL A 442 22.17 17.56 -3.53
CA VAL A 442 21.23 16.52 -3.99
C VAL A 442 21.38 16.26 -5.48
N VAL A 443 21.38 17.31 -6.31
CA VAL A 443 21.45 17.16 -7.77
C VAL A 443 22.77 16.52 -8.21
N ASN A 444 23.89 16.90 -7.59
CA ASN A 444 25.21 16.42 -8.01
C ASN A 444 25.59 15.06 -7.38
N ALA A 445 25.02 14.69 -6.23
CA ALA A 445 25.30 13.42 -5.55
C ALA A 445 24.32 12.28 -5.92
N ALA A 446 23.11 12.58 -6.41
CA ALA A 446 22.04 11.59 -6.61
C ALA A 446 22.39 10.46 -7.59
N SER A 447 23.27 10.69 -8.56
CA SER A 447 23.72 9.65 -9.51
C SER A 447 24.41 8.45 -8.84
N HIS A 448 24.86 8.61 -7.59
CA HIS A 448 25.55 7.58 -6.81
C HIS A 448 24.72 7.09 -5.60
N HIS A 449 23.49 7.57 -5.41
CA HIS A 449 22.68 7.24 -4.24
C HIS A 449 21.24 6.93 -4.63
N GLY A 450 20.70 5.78 -4.21
CA GLY A 450 19.29 5.46 -4.49
C GLY A 450 18.31 6.31 -3.68
N ARG A 451 18.76 6.91 -2.58
CA ARG A 451 17.98 7.85 -1.76
C ARG A 451 18.88 8.92 -1.14
N ILE A 452 18.41 10.17 -1.11
CA ILE A 452 19.05 11.25 -0.34
C ILE A 452 18.03 11.84 0.63
N LEU A 453 18.42 11.97 1.90
CA LEU A 453 17.65 12.69 2.92
C LEU A 453 18.25 14.09 3.16
N VAL A 454 17.47 15.13 2.88
CA VAL A 454 17.78 16.49 3.35
C VAL A 454 17.11 16.69 4.71
N LEU A 455 17.89 16.90 5.76
CA LEU A 455 17.41 17.07 7.13
C LEU A 455 17.65 18.50 7.62
N ASN A 456 16.62 19.13 8.19
CA ASN A 456 16.72 20.46 8.79
C ASN A 456 15.73 20.60 9.96
N ARG A 457 15.76 21.75 10.65
CA ARG A 457 14.86 22.04 11.78
C ARG A 457 13.35 21.99 11.44
N GLU A 458 12.97 22.20 10.18
CA GLU A 458 11.56 22.24 9.76
C GLU A 458 10.97 20.85 9.61
N ASN A 459 11.75 19.92 9.04
CA ASN A 459 11.27 18.56 8.75
C ASN A 459 11.66 17.52 9.83
N ALA A 460 12.63 17.82 10.71
CA ALA A 460 13.18 16.84 11.66
C ALA A 460 12.13 16.17 12.56
N LYS A 461 11.07 16.88 12.96
CA LYS A 461 10.00 16.34 13.84
C LYS A 461 9.16 15.25 13.17
N GLN A 462 9.10 15.24 11.83
CA GLN A 462 8.31 14.30 11.03
C GLN A 462 9.19 13.39 10.16
N SER A 463 10.51 13.63 10.15
CA SER A 463 11.46 12.83 9.40
C SER A 463 11.42 11.37 9.86
N THR A 464 11.41 10.45 8.90
CA THR A 464 11.47 9.02 9.16
C THR A 464 12.89 8.53 9.42
N GLY A 465 13.88 9.42 9.31
CA GLY A 465 15.30 9.15 9.55
C GLY A 465 16.04 8.62 8.33
N HIS A 466 17.37 8.56 8.46
CA HIS A 466 18.27 8.12 7.41
C HIS A 466 18.12 6.63 7.12
N GLY A 467 18.12 5.80 8.16
CA GLY A 467 18.18 4.35 8.04
C GLY A 467 16.83 3.63 7.94
N SER A 468 15.73 4.33 7.66
CA SER A 468 14.38 3.74 7.54
C SER A 468 13.89 3.79 6.08
N PRO A 469 14.04 2.71 5.30
CA PRO A 469 13.47 2.66 3.95
C PRO A 469 11.94 2.68 4.00
N LEU A 470 11.31 3.56 3.23
CA LEU A 470 9.84 3.69 3.18
C LEU A 470 9.25 2.94 1.99
N PRO A 471 8.14 2.19 2.14
CA PRO A 471 7.55 1.35 1.08
C PRO A 471 7.25 2.07 -0.24
N LEU A 472 7.01 3.38 -0.17
CA LEU A 472 6.65 4.22 -1.31
C LEU A 472 7.87 4.88 -1.99
N LEU A 473 9.06 4.77 -1.40
CA LEU A 473 10.32 5.30 -1.93
C LEU A 473 11.23 4.15 -2.36
N VAL A 474 12.08 4.40 -3.35
CA VAL A 474 13.03 3.39 -3.84
C VAL A 474 14.00 3.02 -2.72
N HIS A 475 14.20 1.73 -2.53
CA HIS A 475 15.29 1.17 -1.74
C HIS A 475 16.23 0.41 -2.67
N GLY A 476 17.50 0.77 -2.68
CA GLY A 476 18.45 0.29 -3.68
C GLY A 476 19.50 1.34 -3.95
N GLY A 477 20.42 1.06 -4.86
CA GLY A 477 21.49 2.00 -5.19
C GLY A 477 22.43 1.46 -6.26
N PRO A 478 23.13 2.34 -6.99
CA PRO A 478 24.04 1.96 -8.07
C PRO A 478 25.32 1.30 -7.53
N GLY A 479 26.13 0.75 -8.44
CA GLY A 479 27.50 0.34 -8.14
C GLY A 479 27.60 -0.69 -7.01
N ARG A 480 28.32 -0.36 -5.94
CA ARG A 480 28.59 -1.25 -4.80
C ARG A 480 27.32 -1.74 -4.12
N ALA A 481 26.33 -0.87 -3.97
CA ALA A 481 25.03 -1.19 -3.38
C ALA A 481 24.22 -2.23 -4.18
N GLY A 482 24.67 -2.56 -5.40
CA GLY A 482 24.25 -3.73 -6.17
C GLY A 482 23.55 -3.44 -7.48
N GLY A 483 23.13 -2.18 -7.71
CA GLY A 483 22.44 -1.73 -8.91
C GLY A 483 20.96 -2.10 -8.96
N GLY A 484 20.44 -2.76 -7.92
CA GLY A 484 19.03 -3.12 -7.80
C GLY A 484 18.16 -1.98 -7.29
N GLU A 485 16.87 -2.09 -7.57
CA GLU A 485 15.80 -1.29 -6.96
C GLU A 485 14.76 -2.25 -6.36
N GLU A 486 14.28 -1.90 -5.17
CA GLU A 486 13.22 -2.54 -4.41
C GLU A 486 12.25 -1.46 -3.91
N MET A 487 11.07 -1.88 -3.44
CA MET A 487 10.05 -0.97 -2.89
C MET A 487 9.60 0.10 -3.92
N GLY A 488 9.67 1.41 -3.64
CA GLY A 488 9.35 2.45 -4.63
C GLY A 488 7.87 2.51 -5.03
N GLY A 489 6.98 1.99 -4.18
CA GLY A 489 5.55 1.91 -4.42
C GLY A 489 5.20 1.06 -5.64
N VAL A 490 4.54 1.67 -6.63
CA VAL A 490 4.18 0.98 -7.89
C VAL A 490 5.41 0.47 -8.65
N ARG A 491 6.59 1.09 -8.48
CA ARG A 491 7.83 0.66 -9.16
C ARG A 491 8.22 -0.77 -8.77
N GLY A 492 8.21 -1.09 -7.47
CA GLY A 492 8.58 -2.41 -6.95
C GLY A 492 7.68 -3.52 -7.45
N ILE A 493 6.37 -3.25 -7.56
CA ILE A 493 5.39 -4.19 -8.11
C ILE A 493 5.73 -4.53 -9.57
N LYS A 494 6.19 -3.55 -10.36
CA LYS A 494 6.49 -3.74 -11.79
C LYS A 494 7.66 -4.70 -12.04
N HIS A 495 8.59 -4.89 -11.10
CA HIS A 495 9.69 -5.86 -11.28
C HIS A 495 9.19 -7.31 -11.44
N TYR A 496 8.03 -7.62 -10.87
CA TYR A 496 7.41 -8.96 -10.90
C TYR A 496 6.40 -9.11 -12.05
N MET A 497 6.33 -8.12 -12.94
CA MET A 497 5.44 -8.10 -14.10
C MET A 497 6.24 -8.09 -15.40
N GLN A 498 5.62 -8.56 -16.47
CA GLN A 498 6.15 -8.46 -17.82
C GLN A 498 5.48 -7.30 -18.54
N ARG A 499 6.28 -6.31 -18.94
CA ARG A 499 5.83 -5.25 -19.84
C ARG A 499 5.73 -5.79 -21.26
N CYS A 500 4.63 -5.52 -21.92
CA CYS A 500 4.40 -5.89 -23.32
C CYS A 500 3.78 -4.70 -24.05
N ALA A 501 4.39 -4.29 -25.16
CA ALA A 501 3.78 -3.37 -26.10
C ALA A 501 2.81 -4.16 -26.98
N ILE A 502 1.52 -3.83 -26.90
CA ILE A 502 0.49 -4.36 -27.78
C ILE A 502 0.19 -3.34 -28.87
N GLN A 503 -0.08 -3.82 -30.07
CA GLN A 503 -0.39 -2.99 -31.24
C GLN A 503 -1.67 -3.49 -31.88
N GLY A 504 -2.49 -2.59 -32.40
CA GLY A 504 -3.73 -2.97 -33.05
C GLY A 504 -4.63 -1.78 -33.38
N SER A 505 -5.87 -2.10 -33.74
CA SER A 505 -6.90 -1.08 -33.91
C SER A 505 -7.31 -0.49 -32.56
N PRO A 506 -7.76 0.78 -32.50
CA PRO A 506 -8.32 1.36 -31.29
C PRO A 506 -9.44 0.53 -30.66
N THR A 507 -10.27 -0.12 -31.47
CA THR A 507 -11.33 -1.03 -31.02
C THR A 507 -10.77 -2.23 -30.29
N THR A 508 -9.81 -2.93 -30.89
CA THR A 508 -9.20 -4.11 -30.26
C THR A 508 -8.43 -3.73 -28.99
N LEU A 509 -7.70 -2.62 -29.01
CA LEU A 509 -6.99 -2.15 -27.82
C LEU A 509 -7.96 -1.70 -26.71
N THR A 510 -9.15 -1.19 -27.04
CA THR A 510 -10.19 -0.88 -26.05
C THR A 510 -10.64 -2.14 -25.31
N GLU A 511 -10.87 -3.24 -26.01
CA GLU A 511 -11.24 -4.52 -25.39
C GLU A 511 -10.10 -5.12 -24.56
N ILE A 512 -8.85 -5.05 -25.05
CA ILE A 512 -7.69 -5.58 -24.31
C ILE A 512 -7.38 -4.74 -23.07
N THR A 513 -7.50 -3.41 -23.13
CA THR A 513 -7.12 -2.55 -22.00
C THR A 513 -8.27 -2.33 -21.01
N GLY A 514 -9.52 -2.51 -21.46
CA GLY A 514 -10.69 -2.04 -20.72
C GLY A 514 -10.74 -0.50 -20.62
N ILE A 515 -10.04 0.21 -21.50
CA ILE A 515 -9.99 1.67 -21.58
C ILE A 515 -10.31 2.06 -23.02
N TYR A 516 -11.39 2.83 -23.20
CA TYR A 516 -11.77 3.33 -24.52
C TYR A 516 -10.66 4.18 -25.13
N GLN A 517 -10.33 3.85 -26.37
CA GLN A 517 -9.40 4.59 -27.21
C GLN A 517 -10.18 5.47 -28.19
N ALA A 518 -9.71 6.69 -28.44
CA ALA A 518 -10.29 7.54 -29.48
C ALA A 518 -10.30 6.81 -30.84
N ASN A 519 -11.32 7.04 -31.66
CA ASN A 519 -11.58 6.33 -32.93
C ASN A 519 -11.89 4.82 -32.81
N SER A 520 -12.07 4.29 -31.61
CA SER A 520 -12.65 2.96 -31.40
C SER A 520 -14.10 2.93 -31.89
N ALA A 521 -14.57 1.74 -32.27
CA ALA A 521 -15.99 1.52 -32.50
C ALA A 521 -16.77 1.84 -31.22
N TYR A 522 -17.87 2.57 -31.37
CA TYR A 522 -18.81 2.85 -30.30
C TYR A 522 -19.69 1.61 -30.05
N LYS A 523 -20.02 1.37 -28.78
CA LYS A 523 -21.02 0.37 -28.39
C LYS A 523 -22.37 1.06 -28.26
N GLU A 524 -23.38 0.50 -28.93
CA GLU A 524 -24.76 1.01 -28.87
C GLU A 524 -25.34 0.85 -27.46
N ILE A 525 -26.21 1.78 -27.09
CA ILE A 525 -26.88 1.83 -25.79
C ILE A 525 -28.40 1.88 -26.01
N THR A 526 -29.15 1.24 -25.12
CA THR A 526 -30.61 1.17 -25.17
C THR A 526 -31.29 2.27 -24.36
N GLN A 527 -30.57 2.86 -23.41
CA GLN A 527 -31.03 3.96 -22.55
C GLN A 527 -29.88 4.95 -22.30
N HIS A 528 -30.15 6.06 -21.61
CA HIS A 528 -29.15 7.09 -21.38
C HIS A 528 -27.99 6.56 -20.51
N PRO A 529 -26.71 6.88 -20.77
CA PRO A 529 -25.58 6.31 -20.03
C PRO A 529 -25.65 6.50 -18.50
N PHE A 530 -26.17 7.64 -18.06
CA PHE A 530 -26.34 7.97 -16.64
C PHE A 530 -27.51 7.25 -15.94
N GLN A 531 -28.28 6.43 -16.66
CA GLN A 531 -29.32 5.57 -16.07
C GLN A 531 -28.80 4.17 -15.74
N TYR A 532 -27.62 3.79 -16.21
CA TYR A 532 -27.01 2.51 -15.88
C TYR A 532 -26.33 2.54 -14.50
N HIS A 533 -26.40 1.42 -13.79
CA HIS A 533 -25.58 1.20 -12.61
C HIS A 533 -24.14 0.85 -13.04
N TRP A 534 -23.20 0.98 -12.10
CA TRP A 534 -21.77 0.84 -12.39
C TRP A 534 -21.39 -0.50 -13.05
N GLU A 535 -22.06 -1.60 -12.69
CA GLU A 535 -21.84 -2.94 -13.25
C GLU A 535 -22.19 -3.02 -14.75
N ASP A 536 -23.29 -2.37 -15.16
CA ASP A 536 -23.82 -2.44 -16.54
C ASP A 536 -23.05 -1.56 -17.53
N ILE A 537 -22.25 -0.62 -17.02
CA ILE A 537 -21.47 0.28 -17.86
C ILE A 537 -20.24 -0.45 -18.39
N GLN A 538 -19.94 -0.28 -19.68
CA GLN A 538 -18.76 -0.85 -20.32
C GLN A 538 -17.99 0.22 -21.09
N PRO A 539 -16.64 0.16 -21.12
CA PRO A 539 -15.83 0.99 -21.99
C PRO A 539 -16.32 0.92 -23.44
N GLY A 540 -16.49 2.09 -24.06
CA GLY A 540 -17.01 2.25 -25.42
C GLY A 540 -18.52 2.47 -25.55
N MET A 541 -19.32 2.26 -24.49
CA MET A 541 -20.75 2.65 -24.50
C MET A 541 -20.86 4.16 -24.75
N SER A 542 -21.57 4.56 -25.80
CA SER A 542 -21.57 5.95 -26.28
C SER A 542 -22.96 6.50 -26.55
N LEU A 543 -23.21 7.72 -26.08
CA LEU A 543 -24.38 8.52 -26.42
C LEU A 543 -24.00 9.60 -27.44
N ARG A 544 -24.74 9.69 -28.55
CA ARG A 544 -24.76 10.89 -29.39
C ARG A 544 -25.89 11.80 -28.93
N THR A 545 -25.57 13.02 -28.53
CA THR A 545 -26.57 14.03 -28.14
C THR A 545 -27.25 14.66 -29.36
N HIS A 546 -28.31 15.44 -29.13
CA HIS A 546 -28.86 16.32 -30.15
C HIS A 546 -27.93 17.52 -30.40
N ASN A 547 -28.17 18.25 -31.48
CA ASN A 547 -27.35 19.41 -31.83
C ASN A 547 -27.75 20.65 -30.99
N ARG A 548 -26.81 21.59 -30.80
CA ARG A 548 -27.05 22.93 -30.25
C ARG A 548 -26.28 23.97 -31.06
N THR A 549 -26.97 25.01 -31.52
CA THR A 549 -26.36 26.17 -32.17
C THR A 549 -25.91 27.18 -31.10
N VAL A 550 -24.68 27.65 -31.19
CA VAL A 550 -24.12 28.68 -30.30
C VAL A 550 -24.42 30.06 -30.88
N THR A 551 -25.08 30.92 -30.13
CA THR A 551 -25.47 32.26 -30.60
C THR A 551 -24.58 33.36 -30.00
N ASP A 552 -24.57 34.55 -30.60
CA ASP A 552 -23.93 35.73 -30.01
C ASP A 552 -24.46 36.04 -28.60
N THR A 553 -25.75 35.80 -28.37
CA THR A 553 -26.38 35.99 -27.06
C THR A 553 -25.85 35.00 -26.02
N ASP A 554 -25.59 33.75 -26.40
CA ASP A 554 -24.95 32.78 -25.50
C ASP A 554 -23.56 33.28 -25.07
N ILE A 555 -22.75 33.76 -26.02
CA ILE A 555 -21.38 34.24 -25.76
C ILE A 555 -21.40 35.45 -24.83
N ILE A 556 -22.28 36.41 -25.08
CA ILE A 556 -22.42 37.62 -24.24
C ILE A 556 -22.95 37.26 -22.85
N ASN A 557 -23.99 36.42 -22.75
CA ASN A 557 -24.54 35.99 -21.47
C ASN A 557 -23.51 35.23 -20.65
N PHE A 558 -22.73 34.36 -21.29
CA PHE A 558 -21.68 33.62 -20.61
C PHE A 558 -20.55 34.53 -20.15
N ALA A 559 -20.14 35.53 -20.95
CA ALA A 559 -19.20 36.55 -20.51
C ALA A 559 -19.73 37.30 -19.26
N ASN A 560 -21.00 37.72 -19.29
CA ASN A 560 -21.59 38.48 -18.18
C ASN A 560 -21.73 37.64 -16.89
N ILE A 561 -22.12 36.36 -16.99
CA ILE A 561 -22.30 35.51 -15.81
C ILE A 561 -20.98 35.03 -15.21
N THR A 562 -19.97 34.75 -16.05
CA THR A 562 -18.65 34.28 -15.60
C THR A 562 -17.67 35.41 -15.33
N TRP A 563 -17.99 36.61 -15.80
CA TRP A 563 -17.11 37.77 -15.84
C TRP A 563 -15.88 37.61 -16.75
N ASP A 564 -15.87 36.57 -17.61
CA ASP A 564 -14.83 36.39 -18.61
C ASP A 564 -15.12 37.25 -19.84
N HIS A 565 -14.66 38.51 -19.77
CA HIS A 565 -14.73 39.47 -20.86
C HIS A 565 -13.47 39.47 -21.73
N PHE A 566 -12.77 38.34 -21.87
CA PHE A 566 -11.63 38.25 -22.77
C PHE A 566 -11.97 38.72 -24.19
N TYR A 567 -11.06 39.48 -24.80
CA TYR A 567 -11.33 40.25 -26.02
C TYR A 567 -11.84 39.38 -27.18
N ALA A 568 -11.34 38.14 -27.31
CA ALA A 568 -11.75 37.21 -28.36
C ALA A 568 -13.26 36.87 -28.33
N HIS A 569 -13.91 37.03 -27.18
CA HIS A 569 -15.33 36.73 -26.97
C HIS A 569 -16.22 37.99 -27.01
N THR A 570 -15.66 39.15 -26.67
CA THR A 570 -16.45 40.36 -26.38
C THR A 570 -16.16 41.54 -27.30
N ASP A 571 -14.94 41.66 -27.81
CA ASP A 571 -14.48 42.78 -28.64
C ASP A 571 -14.00 42.31 -30.02
N ILE A 572 -14.90 42.46 -31.00
CA ILE A 572 -14.63 42.11 -32.41
C ILE A 572 -13.63 43.04 -33.09
N THR A 573 -13.35 44.21 -32.52
CA THR A 573 -12.43 45.20 -33.12
C THR A 573 -10.97 44.94 -32.75
N SER A 574 -10.72 44.10 -31.75
CA SER A 574 -9.38 43.76 -31.23
C SER A 574 -8.89 42.38 -31.68
N LEU A 575 -9.42 41.83 -32.77
CA LEU A 575 -9.03 40.50 -33.28
C LEU A 575 -7.79 40.54 -34.20
N ASP A 576 -7.40 41.72 -34.67
CA ASP A 576 -6.22 41.90 -35.51
C ASP A 576 -4.93 41.47 -34.77
N GLY A 577 -4.14 40.61 -35.40
CA GLY A 577 -2.95 40.00 -34.79
C GLY A 577 -3.22 38.77 -33.91
N SER A 578 -4.49 38.39 -33.71
CA SER A 578 -4.87 37.14 -33.04
C SER A 578 -5.07 35.98 -34.03
N ILE A 579 -5.20 34.75 -33.51
CA ILE A 579 -5.54 33.56 -34.30
C ILE A 579 -7.04 33.49 -34.66
N PHE A 580 -7.87 34.36 -34.08
CA PHE A 580 -9.33 34.32 -34.21
C PHE A 580 -9.79 35.27 -35.31
N LYS A 581 -10.70 34.79 -36.16
CA LYS A 581 -11.20 35.56 -37.32
C LYS A 581 -12.51 36.30 -37.04
N LYS A 582 -13.24 35.88 -36.00
CA LYS A 582 -14.55 36.38 -35.59
C LYS A 582 -14.68 36.21 -34.08
N ARG A 583 -15.75 36.78 -33.50
CA ARG A 583 -16.16 36.52 -32.13
C ARG A 583 -16.30 35.01 -31.91
N THR A 584 -15.50 34.46 -31.00
CA THR A 584 -15.51 33.04 -30.67
C THR A 584 -16.21 32.81 -29.33
N ALA A 585 -16.83 31.65 -29.15
CA ALA A 585 -17.39 31.24 -27.88
C ALA A 585 -16.29 30.89 -26.87
N HIS A 586 -16.55 31.10 -25.59
CA HIS A 586 -15.65 30.68 -24.51
C HIS A 586 -15.46 29.17 -24.52
N GLY A 587 -14.22 28.70 -24.33
CA GLY A 587 -13.98 27.26 -24.15
C GLY A 587 -14.81 26.69 -22.99
N TYR A 588 -14.89 27.42 -21.88
CA TYR A 588 -15.72 27.02 -20.73
C TYR A 588 -17.22 27.02 -21.05
N PHE A 589 -17.69 27.90 -21.94
CA PHE A 589 -19.06 27.83 -22.44
C PHE A 589 -19.28 26.56 -23.24
N ILE A 590 -18.34 26.16 -24.12
CA ILE A 590 -18.44 24.91 -24.88
C ILE A 590 -18.57 23.70 -23.94
N LEU A 591 -17.79 23.66 -22.85
CA LEU A 591 -17.90 22.60 -21.84
C LEU A 591 -19.25 22.62 -21.10
N ALA A 592 -19.71 23.80 -20.66
CA ALA A 592 -20.98 23.96 -19.97
C ALA A 592 -22.16 23.59 -20.88
N ALA A 593 -22.11 24.02 -22.14
CA ALA A 593 -23.08 23.67 -23.16
C ALA A 593 -23.07 22.17 -23.46
N ALA A 594 -21.89 21.55 -23.53
CA ALA A 594 -21.75 20.11 -23.70
C ALA A 594 -22.38 19.34 -22.53
N ALA A 595 -22.11 19.74 -21.28
CA ALA A 595 -22.74 19.15 -20.11
C ALA A 595 -24.28 19.27 -20.15
N GLY A 596 -24.79 20.43 -20.54
CA GLY A 596 -26.23 20.62 -20.73
C GLY A 596 -26.85 19.69 -21.79
N LEU A 597 -26.06 19.14 -22.72
CA LEU A 597 -26.52 18.19 -23.75
C LEU A 597 -26.49 16.73 -23.29
N PHE A 598 -25.51 16.33 -22.49
CA PHE A 598 -25.33 14.91 -22.12
C PHE A 598 -25.74 14.55 -20.69
N VAL A 599 -26.01 15.53 -19.82
CA VAL A 599 -26.41 15.22 -18.43
C VAL A 599 -27.89 14.83 -18.39
N TYR A 600 -28.17 13.69 -17.75
CA TYR A 600 -29.54 13.24 -17.52
C TYR A 600 -30.18 14.01 -16.36
N PRO A 601 -31.36 14.62 -16.54
CA PRO A 601 -31.95 15.51 -15.52
C PRO A 601 -32.66 14.79 -14.37
N ASN A 602 -33.13 13.56 -14.54
CA ASN A 602 -33.88 12.85 -13.50
C ASN A 602 -32.95 12.08 -12.55
N LYS A 603 -33.43 11.79 -11.33
CA LYS A 603 -32.73 10.96 -10.36
C LYS A 603 -32.41 9.59 -10.96
N GLY A 604 -31.16 9.14 -10.79
CA GLY A 604 -30.67 7.86 -11.29
C GLY A 604 -29.44 7.39 -10.50
N PRO A 605 -28.71 6.37 -11.00
CA PRO A 605 -27.54 5.81 -10.32
C PRO A 605 -26.35 6.77 -10.21
N VAL A 606 -26.29 7.82 -11.03
CA VAL A 606 -25.27 8.87 -10.91
C VAL A 606 -25.49 9.66 -9.62
N ALA A 607 -24.55 9.53 -8.68
CA ALA A 607 -24.58 10.25 -7.42
C ALA A 607 -24.00 11.66 -7.53
N ALA A 608 -22.88 11.81 -8.25
CA ALA A 608 -22.21 13.08 -8.44
C ALA A 608 -21.37 13.09 -9.71
N ASN A 609 -21.42 14.20 -10.44
CA ASN A 609 -20.40 14.55 -11.43
C ASN A 609 -19.45 15.56 -10.77
N TYR A 610 -18.30 15.10 -10.29
CA TYR A 610 -17.49 15.84 -9.30
C TYR A 610 -16.10 16.23 -9.82
N GLY A 611 -15.69 15.74 -10.98
CA GLY A 611 -14.34 15.96 -11.48
C GLY A 611 -14.29 16.10 -12.99
N LEU A 612 -13.28 16.84 -13.44
CA LEU A 612 -12.93 17.00 -14.84
C LEU A 612 -11.42 16.79 -14.98
N GLU A 613 -11.04 15.81 -15.79
CA GLU A 613 -9.67 15.48 -16.18
C GLU A 613 -9.46 15.87 -17.65
N GLU A 614 -8.24 16.30 -18.00
CA GLU A 614 -7.80 16.50 -19.40
C GLU A 614 -8.79 17.27 -20.29
N CYS A 615 -8.77 18.60 -20.25
CA CYS A 615 -9.54 19.41 -21.20
C CYS A 615 -8.64 20.00 -22.29
N ARG A 616 -9.06 19.89 -23.56
CA ARG A 616 -8.40 20.56 -24.69
C ARG A 616 -9.44 21.13 -25.66
N PHE A 617 -9.23 22.38 -26.06
CA PHE A 617 -9.97 23.06 -27.13
C PHE A 617 -9.11 23.04 -28.38
N LEU A 618 -9.53 22.28 -29.38
CA LEU A 618 -8.76 22.03 -30.60
C LEU A 618 -9.07 23.06 -31.67
N ARG A 619 -10.34 23.50 -31.74
CA ARG A 619 -10.83 24.45 -32.74
C ARG A 619 -11.74 25.50 -32.07
N PRO A 620 -11.66 26.77 -32.49
CA PRO A 620 -12.61 27.77 -32.03
C PRO A 620 -14.01 27.47 -32.57
N ILE A 621 -15.01 27.71 -31.74
CA ILE A 621 -16.42 27.79 -32.14
C ILE A 621 -16.76 29.26 -32.31
N TYR A 622 -17.33 29.63 -33.45
CA TYR A 622 -17.81 30.96 -33.71
C TYR A 622 -19.32 31.05 -33.49
N HIS A 623 -19.83 32.27 -33.44
CA HIS A 623 -21.27 32.48 -33.42
C HIS A 623 -21.95 31.84 -34.64
N ASN A 624 -23.13 31.27 -34.42
CA ASN A 624 -23.94 30.45 -35.33
C ASN A 624 -23.36 29.08 -35.70
N ASP A 625 -22.21 28.69 -35.16
CA ASP A 625 -21.74 27.32 -35.29
C ASP A 625 -22.62 26.37 -34.47
N THR A 626 -22.81 25.16 -34.98
CA THR A 626 -23.63 24.14 -34.35
C THR A 626 -22.76 22.97 -33.93
N VAL A 627 -22.91 22.54 -32.68
CA VAL A 627 -22.15 21.44 -32.10
C VAL A 627 -23.06 20.31 -31.63
N TYR A 628 -22.50 19.12 -31.55
CA TYR A 628 -23.07 17.99 -30.81
C TYR A 628 -21.97 17.31 -30.00
N VAL A 629 -22.39 16.50 -29.03
CA VAL A 629 -21.48 15.79 -28.12
C VAL A 629 -21.64 14.28 -28.27
N ARG A 630 -20.51 13.57 -28.26
CA ARG A 630 -20.44 12.14 -27.96
C ARG A 630 -19.94 11.98 -26.52
N LEU A 631 -20.76 11.35 -25.68
CA LEU A 631 -20.39 10.96 -24.33
C LEU A 631 -20.13 9.45 -24.31
N THR A 632 -18.87 9.05 -24.15
CA THR A 632 -18.46 7.64 -24.23
C THR A 632 -17.84 7.19 -22.92
N CYS A 633 -18.20 6.01 -22.40
CA CYS A 633 -17.54 5.47 -21.21
C CYS A 633 -16.07 5.20 -21.53
N LYS A 634 -15.16 5.93 -20.89
CA LYS A 634 -13.71 5.78 -21.05
C LYS A 634 -13.20 4.60 -20.25
N GLN A 635 -13.47 4.59 -18.95
CA GLN A 635 -12.92 3.62 -18.03
C GLN A 635 -13.77 3.55 -16.78
N LYS A 636 -13.87 2.36 -16.17
CA LYS A 636 -14.41 2.19 -14.82
C LYS A 636 -13.27 2.04 -13.82
N VAL A 637 -13.37 2.75 -12.70
CA VAL A 637 -12.45 2.64 -11.57
C VAL A 637 -13.28 2.24 -10.36
N ASP A 638 -12.88 1.14 -9.73
CA ASP A 638 -13.55 0.66 -8.54
C ASP A 638 -13.19 1.54 -7.33
N ARG A 639 -14.11 1.69 -6.39
CA ARG A 639 -13.94 2.52 -5.20
C ARG A 639 -14.53 1.80 -3.98
N ASP A 640 -13.72 1.75 -2.93
CA ASP A 640 -14.20 1.36 -1.61
C ASP A 640 -14.88 2.55 -0.92
N VAL A 641 -16.02 2.29 -0.29
CA VAL A 641 -16.78 3.28 0.47
C VAL A 641 -16.80 2.85 1.93
N ALA A 642 -16.37 3.74 2.82
CA ALA A 642 -16.33 3.49 4.27
C ALA A 642 -17.18 4.49 5.08
N SER A 643 -17.82 5.44 4.38
CA SER A 643 -18.76 6.44 4.90
C SER A 643 -20.21 5.96 4.76
N ALA A 644 -21.16 6.74 5.30
CA ALA A 644 -22.61 6.57 5.13
C ALA A 644 -23.06 6.90 3.68
N GLU A 645 -22.49 6.17 2.72
CA GLU A 645 -22.73 6.32 1.29
C GLU A 645 -22.97 4.93 0.68
N HIS A 646 -23.85 4.85 -0.31
CA HIS A 646 -24.04 3.61 -1.05
C HIS A 646 -22.75 3.20 -1.77
N PRO A 647 -22.47 1.89 -1.86
CA PRO A 647 -21.42 1.35 -2.71
C PRO A 647 -21.50 1.98 -4.09
N SER A 648 -20.39 2.58 -4.53
CA SER A 648 -20.29 3.29 -5.80
C SER A 648 -18.91 3.07 -6.39
N GLY A 649 -18.83 3.17 -7.71
CA GLY A 649 -17.56 3.25 -8.43
C GLY A 649 -17.46 4.56 -9.21
N ILE A 650 -16.27 4.85 -9.70
CA ILE A 650 -16.04 6.01 -10.58
C ILE A 650 -16.13 5.52 -12.02
N VAL A 651 -16.86 6.25 -12.85
CA VAL A 651 -16.86 6.10 -14.30
C VAL A 651 -16.24 7.36 -14.88
N LYS A 652 -15.15 7.16 -15.63
CA LYS A 652 -14.55 8.20 -16.45
C LYS A 652 -15.30 8.21 -17.77
N TRP A 653 -15.87 9.34 -18.16
CA TRP A 653 -16.51 9.51 -19.46
C TRP A 653 -15.66 10.40 -20.35
N PHE A 654 -15.37 9.94 -21.55
CA PHE A 654 -14.74 10.73 -22.60
C PHE A 654 -15.80 11.52 -23.34
N VAL A 655 -15.67 12.83 -23.30
CA VAL A 655 -16.54 13.81 -23.93
C VAL A 655 -15.84 14.30 -25.19
N GLU A 656 -16.44 14.04 -26.34
CA GLU A 656 -15.99 14.55 -27.64
C GLU A 656 -17.03 15.52 -28.17
N VAL A 657 -16.64 16.78 -28.39
CA VAL A 657 -17.50 17.80 -28.99
C VAL A 657 -17.15 17.92 -30.46
N PHE A 658 -18.14 17.79 -31.33
CA PHE A 658 -18.00 17.87 -32.77
C PHE A 658 -18.84 18.99 -33.35
N ASP A 659 -18.41 19.56 -34.47
CA ASP A 659 -19.25 20.43 -35.29
C ASP A 659 -20.12 19.63 -36.28
N THR A 660 -20.84 20.34 -37.16
CA THR A 660 -21.71 19.72 -38.18
C THR A 660 -20.96 18.98 -39.28
N GLU A 661 -19.66 19.23 -39.45
CA GLU A 661 -18.79 18.54 -40.41
C GLU A 661 -18.14 17.29 -39.79
N ASN A 662 -18.43 16.99 -38.52
CA ASN A 662 -17.81 15.95 -37.71
C ASN A 662 -16.33 16.20 -37.41
N GLU A 663 -15.90 17.46 -37.43
CA GLU A 663 -14.57 17.85 -36.98
C GLU A 663 -14.57 18.02 -35.46
N LEU A 664 -13.51 17.53 -34.82
CA LEU A 664 -13.38 17.55 -33.36
C LEU A 664 -13.03 18.96 -32.88
N VAL A 665 -13.89 19.49 -32.00
CA VAL A 665 -13.82 20.85 -31.47
C VAL A 665 -13.13 20.88 -30.12
N ALA A 666 -13.57 20.00 -29.22
CA ALA A 666 -13.06 19.93 -27.85
C ALA A 666 -13.15 18.50 -27.32
N VAL A 667 -12.25 18.17 -26.40
CA VAL A 667 -12.28 16.92 -25.64
C VAL A 667 -12.15 17.19 -24.16
N ALA A 668 -12.85 16.39 -23.36
CA ALA A 668 -12.72 16.37 -21.91
C ALA A 668 -12.90 14.94 -21.37
N THR A 669 -12.35 14.64 -20.20
CA THR A 669 -12.73 13.46 -19.43
C THR A 669 -13.47 13.91 -18.18
N ILE A 670 -14.70 13.45 -17.94
CA ILE A 670 -15.43 13.76 -16.71
C ILE A 670 -15.43 12.56 -15.76
N LEU A 671 -15.41 12.84 -14.46
CA LEU A 671 -15.42 11.84 -13.39
C LEU A 671 -16.78 11.83 -12.73
N THR A 672 -17.47 10.71 -12.90
CA THR A 672 -18.82 10.53 -12.37
C THR A 672 -18.82 9.40 -11.35
N MET A 673 -19.33 9.68 -10.15
CA MET A 673 -19.61 8.68 -9.15
C MET A 673 -20.94 8.01 -9.47
N VAL A 674 -20.92 6.70 -9.68
CA VAL A 674 -22.08 5.91 -10.08
C VAL A 674 -22.31 4.81 -9.04
N GLN A 675 -23.53 4.72 -8.52
CA GLN A 675 -23.94 3.70 -7.57
C GLN A 675 -23.83 2.30 -8.19
N LYS A 676 -23.36 1.36 -7.38
CA LYS A 676 -23.35 -0.07 -7.69
C LYS A 676 -24.74 -0.65 -7.47
N LYS A 677 -25.07 -1.68 -8.25
CA LYS A 677 -26.32 -2.42 -8.07
C LYS A 677 -26.40 -3.03 -6.67
N GLN A 678 -27.59 -2.97 -6.12
CA GLN A 678 -27.93 -3.64 -4.87
C GLN A 678 -28.67 -4.94 -5.23
N GLU A 679 -27.95 -6.05 -5.27
CA GLU A 679 -28.51 -7.39 -5.61
C GLU A 679 -28.54 -8.34 -4.40
N VAL A 680 -27.98 -7.91 -3.26
CA VAL A 680 -27.74 -8.77 -2.08
C VAL A 680 -28.98 -8.95 -1.20
N PHE A 681 -29.84 -7.95 -1.17
CA PHE A 681 -31.01 -7.85 -0.30
C PHE A 681 -32.24 -7.76 -1.18
N VAL A 682 -33.22 -8.59 -0.88
CA VAL A 682 -34.55 -8.46 -1.47
C VAL A 682 -35.19 -7.18 -0.92
N GLU A 683 -35.82 -6.41 -1.80
CA GLU A 683 -36.53 -5.20 -1.39
C GLU A 683 -37.75 -5.57 -0.55
N MET A 684 -37.87 -4.97 0.64
CA MET A 684 -38.88 -5.33 1.63
C MET A 684 -40.11 -4.42 1.48
N THR A 685 -40.88 -4.61 0.40
CA THR A 685 -42.17 -3.92 0.23
C THR A 685 -43.22 -4.46 1.20
N ASP A 686 -44.31 -3.72 1.40
CA ASP A 686 -45.41 -4.16 2.27
C ASP A 686 -45.96 -5.54 1.84
N GLU A 687 -46.10 -5.77 0.53
CA GLU A 687 -46.53 -7.04 -0.03
C GLU A 687 -45.51 -8.15 0.23
N LYS A 688 -44.21 -7.85 0.06
CA LYS A 688 -43.16 -8.85 0.25
C LYS A 688 -43.02 -9.26 1.71
N ILE A 689 -43.08 -8.30 2.62
CA ILE A 689 -43.06 -8.57 4.06
C ILE A 689 -44.27 -9.41 4.45
N ALA A 690 -45.47 -9.07 3.97
CA ALA A 690 -46.67 -9.86 4.22
C ALA A 690 -46.57 -11.28 3.67
N GLU A 691 -46.03 -11.46 2.45
CA GLU A 691 -45.76 -12.76 1.85
C GLU A 691 -44.84 -13.62 2.74
N CYS A 692 -43.70 -13.08 3.18
CA CYS A 692 -42.72 -13.79 4.01
C CYS A 692 -43.32 -14.16 5.38
N ILE A 693 -43.98 -13.22 6.06
CA ILE A 693 -44.60 -13.45 7.37
C ILE A 693 -45.77 -14.46 7.27
N ASN A 694 -46.46 -14.54 6.14
CA ASN A 694 -47.50 -15.56 5.93
C ASN A 694 -46.96 -16.98 5.69
N LYS A 695 -45.68 -17.13 5.31
CA LYS A 695 -44.99 -18.43 5.27
C LYS A 695 -44.52 -18.87 6.65
N LEU A 696 -44.41 -17.95 7.61
CA LEU A 696 -44.02 -18.25 8.98
C LEU A 696 -45.19 -18.88 9.75
N THR A 697 -44.94 -20.01 10.39
CA THR A 697 -45.90 -20.73 11.25
C THR A 697 -45.30 -20.93 12.63
N GLU A 698 -46.12 -21.21 13.65
CA GLU A 698 -45.66 -21.49 15.02
C GLU A 698 -44.62 -22.63 15.09
N ASN A 699 -44.68 -23.58 14.14
CA ASN A 699 -43.79 -24.73 14.05
C ASN A 699 -42.55 -24.51 13.15
N SER A 700 -42.41 -23.32 12.54
CA SER A 700 -41.26 -23.00 11.70
C SER A 700 -39.96 -23.05 12.51
N LYS A 701 -38.90 -23.64 11.94
CA LYS A 701 -37.61 -23.78 12.61
C LYS A 701 -36.56 -22.85 11.98
N PRO A 702 -35.77 -22.14 12.79
CA PRO A 702 -34.68 -21.35 12.25
C PRO A 702 -33.56 -22.27 11.76
N SER A 703 -32.91 -21.88 10.67
CA SER A 703 -31.72 -22.51 10.11
C SER A 703 -30.47 -22.25 10.97
N TRP A 704 -30.47 -21.16 11.75
CA TRP A 704 -29.44 -20.81 12.73
C TRP A 704 -30.01 -19.97 13.87
N GLY A 705 -29.32 -19.89 15.01
CA GLY A 705 -29.79 -19.13 16.18
C GLY A 705 -30.88 -19.86 16.98
N ILE A 706 -31.40 -19.19 18.01
CA ILE A 706 -32.30 -19.81 19.01
C ILE A 706 -33.74 -19.31 18.97
N LEU A 707 -34.03 -18.24 18.21
CA LEU A 707 -35.35 -17.61 18.18
C LEU A 707 -36.42 -18.60 17.69
N THR A 708 -37.54 -18.69 18.40
CA THR A 708 -38.76 -19.32 17.88
C THR A 708 -39.48 -18.35 16.93
N PRO A 709 -40.47 -18.80 16.15
CA PRO A 709 -41.27 -17.92 15.30
C PRO A 709 -41.93 -16.75 16.05
N GLN A 710 -42.46 -16.99 17.26
CA GLN A 710 -43.04 -15.92 18.08
C GLN A 710 -41.97 -14.92 18.57
N HIS A 711 -40.85 -15.38 19.13
CA HIS A 711 -39.73 -14.51 19.51
C HIS A 711 -39.22 -13.67 18.34
N LEU A 712 -39.21 -14.19 17.12
CA LEU A 712 -38.84 -13.39 15.95
C LEU A 712 -39.82 -12.23 15.73
N LEU A 713 -41.13 -12.50 15.78
CA LEU A 713 -42.15 -11.46 15.56
C LEU A 713 -42.05 -10.37 16.64
N GLU A 714 -41.89 -10.76 17.89
CA GLU A 714 -41.74 -9.84 19.03
C GLU A 714 -40.45 -9.01 18.94
N HIS A 715 -39.33 -9.63 18.55
CA HIS A 715 -38.06 -8.95 18.30
C HIS A 715 -38.16 -7.91 17.17
N LEU A 716 -38.83 -8.26 16.07
CA LEU A 716 -39.04 -7.32 14.96
C LEU A 716 -40.03 -6.20 15.32
N GLU A 717 -41.07 -6.51 16.10
CA GLU A 717 -42.01 -5.53 16.65
C GLU A 717 -41.27 -4.49 17.52
N GLU A 718 -40.45 -4.94 18.47
CA GLU A 718 -39.63 -4.05 19.30
C GLU A 718 -38.76 -3.13 18.44
N GLY A 719 -38.15 -3.67 17.38
CA GLY A 719 -37.42 -2.88 16.40
C GLY A 719 -38.24 -1.74 15.79
N TYR A 720 -39.50 -1.98 15.40
CA TYR A 720 -40.38 -0.93 14.89
C TYR A 720 -40.82 0.06 15.97
N ARG A 721 -41.06 -0.39 17.21
CA ARG A 721 -41.39 0.50 18.34
C ARG A 721 -40.24 1.43 18.69
N ILE A 722 -38.99 0.96 18.56
CA ILE A 722 -37.80 1.82 18.65
C ILE A 722 -37.77 2.81 17.47
N MET A 723 -37.91 2.33 16.23
CA MET A 723 -37.82 3.18 15.03
C MET A 723 -39.00 4.17 14.88
N SER A 724 -40.11 3.98 15.58
CA SER A 724 -41.26 4.90 15.61
C SER A 724 -41.19 5.90 16.78
N GLY A 725 -40.16 5.83 17.61
CA GLY A 725 -39.99 6.73 18.76
C GLY A 725 -40.82 6.35 19.99
N GLU A 726 -41.57 5.25 19.95
CA GLU A 726 -42.33 4.73 21.09
C GLU A 726 -41.39 4.28 22.23
N ILE A 727 -40.25 3.69 21.86
CA ILE A 727 -39.19 3.29 22.78
C ILE A 727 -37.94 4.12 22.45
N GLN A 728 -37.55 5.03 23.36
CA GLN A 728 -36.35 5.89 23.22
C GLN A 728 -35.55 6.07 24.52
N ASP A 729 -36.08 5.60 25.65
CA ASP A 729 -35.42 5.70 26.97
C ASP A 729 -34.38 4.59 27.15
N PHE A 730 -33.28 4.68 26.40
CA PHE A 730 -32.13 3.80 26.49
C PHE A 730 -30.84 4.49 26.02
N GLU A 731 -29.70 3.90 26.39
CA GLU A 731 -28.38 4.31 25.94
C GLU A 731 -27.93 3.52 24.69
N ILE A 732 -27.12 4.16 23.85
CA ILE A 732 -26.52 3.50 22.70
C ILE A 732 -25.47 2.50 23.21
N ALA A 733 -25.66 1.21 22.91
CA ALA A 733 -24.78 0.14 23.38
C ALA A 733 -23.44 0.08 22.63
N THR A 734 -23.40 0.58 21.39
CA THR A 734 -22.18 0.59 20.57
C THR A 734 -21.20 1.67 21.06
N PRO A 735 -19.93 1.32 21.35
CA PRO A 735 -18.94 2.30 21.76
C PRO A 735 -18.69 3.38 20.71
N GLU A 736 -18.60 4.64 21.15
CA GLU A 736 -18.42 5.83 20.30
C GLU A 736 -17.29 5.66 19.25
N LYS A 737 -16.15 5.09 19.65
CA LYS A 737 -14.98 4.84 18.79
C LYS A 737 -15.24 3.96 17.56
N ILE A 738 -16.32 3.18 17.52
CA ILE A 738 -16.71 2.35 16.38
C ILE A 738 -18.11 2.69 15.85
N LEU A 739 -18.80 3.66 16.46
CA LEU A 739 -20.19 3.96 16.15
C LEU A 739 -20.37 4.32 14.68
N ASP A 740 -19.54 5.22 14.15
CA ASP A 740 -19.57 5.59 12.73
C ASP A 740 -19.40 4.39 11.82
N LYS A 741 -18.47 3.48 12.14
CA LYS A 741 -18.24 2.28 11.33
C LYS A 741 -19.46 1.36 11.34
N VAL A 742 -20.09 1.20 12.50
CA VAL A 742 -21.30 0.38 12.64
C VAL A 742 -22.47 1.04 11.93
N HIS A 743 -22.66 2.34 12.09
CA HIS A 743 -23.68 3.13 11.39
C HIS A 743 -23.51 3.04 9.86
N ASN A 744 -22.30 3.27 9.36
CA ASN A 744 -21.99 3.21 7.92
C ASN A 744 -22.22 1.82 7.33
N SER A 745 -22.19 0.76 8.15
CA SER A 745 -22.53 -0.58 7.69
C SER A 745 -23.98 -0.73 7.23
N LEU A 746 -24.89 0.19 7.59
CA LEU A 746 -26.25 0.21 7.05
C LEU A 746 -26.29 0.47 5.54
N TYR A 747 -25.31 1.23 5.03
CA TYR A 747 -25.27 1.67 3.64
C TYR A 747 -24.58 0.66 2.73
N ASN A 748 -23.69 -0.18 3.26
CA ASN A 748 -23.00 -1.18 2.45
C ASN A 748 -23.94 -2.34 2.05
N TYR A 749 -23.50 -3.19 1.12
CA TYR A 749 -24.26 -4.36 0.70
C TYR A 749 -23.84 -5.66 1.39
N ASP A 750 -23.17 -5.56 2.55
CA ASP A 750 -22.77 -6.73 3.34
C ASP A 750 -23.93 -7.20 4.22
N LYS A 751 -24.19 -8.51 4.20
CA LYS A 751 -25.17 -9.16 5.09
C LYS A 751 -24.74 -9.04 6.55
N PHE A 752 -25.71 -9.03 7.47
CA PHE A 752 -25.39 -9.16 8.89
C PHE A 752 -24.75 -10.53 9.16
N PRO A 753 -23.68 -10.59 10.00
CA PRO A 753 -23.06 -11.86 10.36
C PRO A 753 -24.08 -12.80 11.00
N MET A 754 -24.02 -14.09 10.65
CA MET A 754 -24.84 -15.11 11.27
C MET A 754 -24.54 -15.21 12.78
N GLY A 755 -25.59 -15.31 13.60
CA GLY A 755 -25.45 -15.42 15.05
C GLY A 755 -25.05 -14.11 15.76
N THR A 756 -25.24 -12.96 15.11
CA THR A 756 -25.10 -11.65 15.77
C THR A 756 -26.11 -11.54 16.91
N LYS A 757 -25.67 -11.16 18.11
CA LYS A 757 -26.52 -11.01 19.29
C LYS A 757 -26.98 -9.56 19.42
N PHE A 758 -28.26 -9.36 19.69
CA PHE A 758 -28.77 -8.04 20.04
C PHE A 758 -28.21 -7.63 21.42
N PRO A 759 -27.80 -6.36 21.64
CA PRO A 759 -27.05 -5.98 22.85
C PRO A 759 -27.72 -6.27 24.19
N THR A 760 -29.06 -6.29 24.23
CA THR A 760 -29.86 -6.57 25.43
C THR A 760 -30.14 -8.05 25.67
N MET A 761 -29.95 -8.91 24.65
CA MET A 761 -30.23 -10.34 24.80
C MET A 761 -29.18 -11.05 25.67
N LYS A 762 -29.67 -11.83 26.65
CA LYS A 762 -28.82 -12.71 27.44
C LYS A 762 -28.19 -13.81 26.58
N LYS A 763 -26.98 -14.21 26.95
CA LYS A 763 -26.17 -15.14 26.15
C LYS A 763 -26.82 -16.53 26.12
N ASP A 764 -27.29 -16.91 24.92
CA ASP A 764 -27.82 -18.26 24.62
C ASP A 764 -29.11 -18.61 25.41
N GLU A 765 -29.84 -17.58 25.84
CA GLU A 765 -31.13 -17.68 26.53
C GLU A 765 -32.21 -16.97 25.70
N LEU A 766 -33.40 -17.57 25.64
CA LEU A 766 -34.59 -16.91 25.12
C LEU A 766 -35.16 -15.99 26.19
N GLU A 767 -35.63 -14.83 25.79
CA GLU A 767 -36.35 -13.90 26.68
C GLU A 767 -37.77 -14.40 26.93
N ASP A 768 -38.43 -13.87 27.95
CA ASP A 768 -39.83 -14.20 28.20
C ASP A 768 -40.71 -13.61 27.08
N LEU A 769 -41.60 -14.42 26.52
CA LEU A 769 -42.55 -13.98 25.49
C LEU A 769 -43.48 -12.89 26.04
N ILE A 770 -43.64 -11.81 25.28
CA ILE A 770 -44.47 -10.65 25.64
C ILE A 770 -45.94 -10.93 25.34
N HIS A 771 -46.23 -11.60 24.22
CA HIS A 771 -47.59 -11.87 23.79
C HIS A 771 -48.05 -13.28 24.19
N PRO A 772 -49.38 -13.49 24.37
CA PRO A 772 -49.90 -14.77 24.81
C PRO A 772 -49.77 -15.89 23.78
N ASP A 773 -49.71 -15.55 22.48
CA ASP A 773 -49.66 -16.52 21.38
C ASP A 773 -49.07 -15.92 20.09
N PHE A 774 -48.73 -16.81 19.15
CA PHE A 774 -48.12 -16.49 17.86
C PHE A 774 -48.98 -15.57 16.98
N GLU A 775 -50.31 -15.76 16.94
CA GLU A 775 -51.21 -14.95 16.10
C GLU A 775 -51.34 -13.52 16.64
N THR A 776 -51.35 -13.36 17.96
CA THR A 776 -51.32 -12.06 18.63
C THR A 776 -50.01 -11.33 18.33
N ALA A 777 -48.86 -12.01 18.45
CA ALA A 777 -47.56 -11.44 18.09
C ALA A 777 -47.49 -11.02 16.62
N LYS A 778 -48.08 -11.82 15.71
CA LYS A 778 -48.15 -11.50 14.28
C LYS A 778 -48.99 -10.25 14.01
N ALA A 779 -50.14 -10.11 14.68
CA ALA A 779 -50.97 -8.91 14.56
C ALA A 779 -50.24 -7.65 15.07
N LYS A 780 -49.56 -7.76 16.22
CA LYS A 780 -48.82 -6.66 16.85
C LYS A 780 -47.60 -6.21 16.05
N PHE A 781 -46.90 -7.15 15.41
CA PHE A 781 -45.85 -6.83 14.43
C PHE A 781 -46.35 -5.90 13.31
N PHE A 782 -47.49 -6.21 12.68
CA PHE A 782 -48.03 -5.37 11.61
C PHE A 782 -48.53 -4.01 12.11
N GLU A 783 -49.12 -3.97 13.30
CA GLU A 783 -49.53 -2.71 13.97
C GLU A 783 -48.31 -1.80 14.20
N ALA A 784 -47.25 -2.32 14.80
CA ALA A 784 -46.02 -1.57 15.06
C ALA A 784 -45.36 -1.06 13.76
N LYS A 785 -45.38 -1.87 12.70
CA LYS A 785 -44.87 -1.46 11.38
C LYS A 785 -45.66 -0.30 10.77
N GLU A 786 -47.00 -0.32 10.88
CA GLU A 786 -47.84 0.77 10.37
C GLU A 786 -47.67 2.06 11.20
N ASN A 787 -47.46 1.92 12.52
CA ASN A 787 -47.11 3.04 13.39
C ASN A 787 -45.77 3.67 12.98
N TYR A 788 -44.74 2.85 12.71
CA TYR A 788 -43.45 3.31 12.17
C TYR A 788 -43.59 4.09 10.85
N LYS A 789 -44.39 3.59 9.91
CA LYS A 789 -44.65 4.28 8.64
C LYS A 789 -45.38 5.62 8.85
N THR A 790 -46.39 5.62 9.73
CA THR A 790 -47.17 6.81 10.06
C THR A 790 -46.30 7.87 10.72
N TYR A 791 -45.45 7.47 11.67
CA TYR A 791 -44.54 8.36 12.37
C TYR A 791 -43.62 9.14 11.42
N PHE A 792 -42.94 8.47 10.49
CA PHE A 792 -42.05 9.12 9.52
C PHE A 792 -42.79 9.80 8.34
N LYS A 793 -44.11 9.62 8.23
CA LYS A 793 -44.95 10.43 7.34
C LYS A 793 -45.30 11.76 8.01
N GLU A 794 -45.58 11.75 9.31
CA GLU A 794 -45.89 12.94 10.10
C GLU A 794 -44.63 13.73 10.48
N ASN A 795 -43.49 13.04 10.65
CA ASN A 795 -42.22 13.60 11.11
C ASN A 795 -41.07 13.25 10.13
N PRO A 796 -41.03 13.84 8.91
CA PRO A 796 -40.08 13.44 7.87
C PRO A 796 -38.61 13.69 8.22
N GLU A 797 -38.34 14.69 9.05
CA GLU A 797 -36.98 15.10 9.47
C GLU A 797 -36.59 14.55 10.86
N ALA A 798 -37.38 13.63 11.44
CA ALA A 798 -37.07 13.06 12.74
C ALA A 798 -35.77 12.25 12.73
N ILE A 799 -35.01 12.39 13.81
CA ILE A 799 -33.80 11.62 14.10
C ILE A 799 -34.02 10.94 15.46
N LEU A 800 -33.96 9.61 15.47
CA LEU A 800 -34.26 8.78 16.65
C LEU A 800 -33.06 7.91 17.02
N LYS A 801 -32.94 7.56 18.29
CA LYS A 801 -31.89 6.65 18.76
C LYS A 801 -32.17 5.22 18.30
N ASN A 802 -31.11 4.54 17.91
CA ASN A 802 -31.02 3.10 17.77
C ASN A 802 -29.89 2.57 18.65
N MET A 803 -30.16 1.45 19.32
CA MET A 803 -29.25 0.86 20.30
C MET A 803 -27.89 0.45 19.73
N VAL A 804 -27.83 0.05 18.45
CA VAL A 804 -26.62 -0.45 17.78
C VAL A 804 -26.05 0.58 16.82
N PHE A 805 -26.91 1.24 16.04
CA PHE A 805 -26.51 2.09 14.92
C PHE A 805 -26.45 3.58 15.28
N GLY A 806 -26.73 3.95 16.53
CA GLY A 806 -26.71 5.34 16.97
C GLY A 806 -27.94 6.11 16.49
N GLU A 807 -27.78 7.38 16.17
CA GLU A 807 -28.89 8.20 15.68
C GLU A 807 -29.25 7.85 14.23
N MET A 808 -30.54 7.66 13.96
CA MET A 808 -31.07 7.26 12.65
C MET A 808 -32.18 8.20 12.20
N ASN A 809 -32.08 8.66 10.95
CA ASN A 809 -33.19 9.31 10.25
C ASN A 809 -34.09 8.26 9.57
N LYS A 810 -35.13 8.74 8.85
CA LYS A 810 -36.04 7.90 8.06
C LYS A 810 -35.30 6.95 7.12
N TYR A 811 -34.27 7.43 6.43
CA TYR A 811 -33.57 6.65 5.42
C TYR A 811 -32.69 5.57 6.04
N ALA A 812 -31.93 5.90 7.09
CA ALA A 812 -31.14 4.91 7.84
C ALA A 812 -32.03 3.83 8.46
N SER A 813 -33.22 4.21 8.96
CA SER A 813 -34.22 3.27 9.50
C SER A 813 -34.73 2.31 8.43
N TYR A 814 -35.03 2.82 7.23
CA TYR A 814 -35.39 1.99 6.07
C TYR A 814 -34.27 1.02 5.66
N LEU A 815 -33.01 1.47 5.67
CA LEU A 815 -31.87 0.59 5.37
C LEU A 815 -31.71 -0.52 6.41
N LEU A 816 -31.91 -0.18 7.69
CA LEU A 816 -31.93 -1.15 8.78
C LEU A 816 -33.06 -2.16 8.60
N GLU A 817 -34.31 -1.71 8.38
CA GLU A 817 -35.47 -2.56 8.14
C GLU A 817 -35.18 -3.59 7.04
N ARG A 818 -34.69 -3.14 5.88
CA ARG A 818 -34.35 -4.02 4.76
C ARG A 818 -33.31 -5.07 5.16
N LYS A 819 -32.19 -4.66 5.76
CA LYS A 819 -31.12 -5.59 6.16
C LYS A 819 -31.56 -6.57 7.24
N HIS A 820 -32.29 -6.07 8.23
CA HIS A 820 -32.73 -6.81 9.40
C HIS A 820 -33.75 -7.88 9.02
N LEU A 821 -34.75 -7.52 8.19
CA LEU A 821 -35.73 -8.47 7.69
C LEU A 821 -35.11 -9.50 6.77
N ASN A 822 -34.22 -9.11 5.84
CA ASN A 822 -33.51 -10.08 5.00
C ASN A 822 -32.75 -11.11 5.85
N HIS A 823 -32.06 -10.66 6.91
CA HIS A 823 -31.32 -11.55 7.80
C HIS A 823 -32.23 -12.58 8.47
N HIS A 824 -33.35 -12.14 9.06
CA HIS A 824 -34.25 -13.04 9.79
C HIS A 824 -35.15 -13.88 8.87
N PHE A 825 -35.54 -13.37 7.71
CA PHE A 825 -36.31 -14.17 6.76
C PHE A 825 -35.44 -15.25 6.10
N GLU A 826 -34.16 -14.98 5.87
CA GLU A 826 -33.19 -16.01 5.51
C GLU A 826 -32.98 -17.00 6.67
N GLN A 827 -32.96 -16.52 7.93
CA GLN A 827 -32.87 -17.38 9.13
C GLN A 827 -33.98 -18.44 9.16
N PHE A 828 -35.22 -18.06 8.82
CA PHE A 828 -36.35 -18.98 8.82
C PHE A 828 -36.65 -19.60 7.44
N ASN A 829 -35.81 -19.35 6.43
CA ASN A 829 -36.00 -19.82 5.06
C ASN A 829 -37.38 -19.43 4.47
N ILE A 830 -37.80 -18.18 4.70
CA ILE A 830 -39.08 -17.61 4.26
C ILE A 830 -38.93 -16.40 3.31
N LEU A 831 -37.70 -16.02 2.98
CA LEU A 831 -37.38 -14.90 2.09
C LEU A 831 -37.95 -15.08 0.67
#